data_AF-A0A5C8B2B4-F1
#
_entry.id   AF-A0A5C8B2B4-F1
#
_cell.length_a   1.000
_cell.length_b   1.000
_cell.length_c   1.000
_cell.angle_alpha   90.00
_cell.angle_beta   90.00
_cell.angle_gamma   90.00
#
_symmetry.space_group_name_H-M   'P 1'
#
loop_
_entity.id
_entity.type
_entity.pdbx_description
1 polymer ?
#
loop_
_entity_poly.entity_id
_entity_poly.type
_entity_poly.pdbx_seq_one_letter_code
_entity_poly.pdbx_strand_id
1 'polypeptide(L)'
;MRKLLTKLFGASSNTDQRTKTETDAAIVKTAGPSQSASPSTSLKDQINQALEQENFSGAEPMLSEAIQQDPHNLSLRTNYAYTLIRLDRSEEAESVLQAVLLIDIKYLDAHFMLAGLQSARGQHQAAFTSYQNCLQLDSSFAPAYLSAIRVAIDLGQLEQALDLLKQAKQANLQLIDFDMLAGEALQRIGRIEEAIRVYQSVLQKQSSQSLAHFRLAELLAETNRIDQAIPHAEAFLQQNPRLLPAILLLGRLHMQSQQCETALSYFEQARALDPQSIEALANGGAMLQQLDRCDEALQRYEAVLEIAPNIAIVWHNKGRIAYDRKDFEGARIALERALQLQPNDANIVHHYGLALTGLERYQEAIQQYDQAIALNPKHPFAYFDRGKTSLRLERYAQAIKDIEYSIKIHPELPEAQLELGFALLAVGELERGFKQYEWRWRCWPFKEKIRPFTRPAWNGHTALSGKRILLYAEQGLGDSIQFVRYAPMLAEMGAEVILEVQGPLVPLFKHLSGIKQVIAQGEVPPDYDFHAPLMSLPFYCQTKAQSIPQRASYYDPDVVKRAAGGNWQGQLKASERKKIGIVWAGSRDFVHDKKRSVPFATFEKILSADADFYCLQKEIHETDLAALNKYGIPFFGDGLHDLLETAALIADMDLVITVDTSIAHLAGSLGKPVWIMLPFNPDWRWMLERRDTPWYPSARLFRQRTIYQWESVIDQITTELQDFL
;
A
#
# COMPACT_ATOMS: atom_id res chain seq x y z
N MET A 1 32.51 54.06 2.79
CA MET A 1 32.35 53.28 1.54
C MET A 1 32.26 51.77 1.76
N ARG A 2 33.35 51.05 2.10
CA ARG A 2 33.32 49.57 2.24
C ARG A 2 32.17 49.02 3.11
N LYS A 3 31.86 49.63 4.26
CA LYS A 3 30.67 49.29 5.09
C LYS A 3 29.32 49.48 4.36
N LEU A 4 29.20 50.52 3.53
CA LEU A 4 28.00 50.81 2.73
C LEU A 4 27.87 49.86 1.53
N LEU A 5 28.99 49.50 0.88
CA LEU A 5 29.04 48.51 -0.20
C LEU A 5 28.63 47.11 0.29
N THR A 6 29.09 46.71 1.47
CA THR A 6 28.63 45.49 2.15
C THR A 6 27.14 45.55 2.47
N LYS A 7 26.56 46.73 2.73
CA LYS A 7 25.11 46.87 2.96
C LYS A 7 24.28 46.82 1.67
N LEU A 8 24.85 47.25 0.54
CA LEU A 8 24.18 47.30 -0.77
C LEU A 8 24.23 45.96 -1.52
N PHE A 9 25.39 45.30 -1.44
CA PHE A 9 25.70 44.10 -2.23
C PHE A 9 26.25 42.95 -1.38
N GLY A 10 26.59 43.20 -0.12
CA GLY A 10 26.95 42.12 0.80
C GLY A 10 25.69 41.44 1.30
N ALA A 11 25.71 40.11 1.27
CA ALA A 11 24.64 39.28 1.79
C ALA A 11 24.54 39.48 3.31
N SER A 12 23.64 40.34 3.78
CA SER A 12 23.10 40.17 5.12
C SER A 12 22.20 38.94 5.10
N SER A 13 22.41 38.02 6.04
CA SER A 13 21.73 36.75 6.26
C SER A 13 20.23 36.84 6.61
N ASN A 14 19.51 37.86 6.15
CA ASN A 14 18.06 37.92 6.25
C ASN A 14 17.43 37.33 4.99
N THR A 15 17.22 36.02 5.04
CA THR A 15 16.16 35.36 4.29
C THR A 15 14.81 35.90 4.76
N ASP A 16 14.40 37.04 4.22
CA ASP A 16 13.00 37.42 4.13
C ASP A 16 12.72 37.69 2.67
N GLN A 17 12.06 36.71 2.03
CA GLN A 17 11.37 36.91 0.77
C GLN A 17 10.33 38.01 0.99
N ARG A 18 10.64 39.25 0.61
CA ARG A 18 9.59 40.24 0.40
C ARG A 18 8.89 39.94 -0.92
N THR A 19 7.86 39.11 -0.82
CA THR A 19 6.69 39.17 -1.69
C THR A 19 6.24 40.62 -1.81
N LYS A 20 6.27 41.15 -3.03
CA LYS A 20 5.62 42.42 -3.37
C LYS A 20 4.12 42.24 -3.18
N THR A 21 3.56 42.91 -2.17
CA THR A 21 2.14 43.28 -2.15
C THR A 21 2.07 44.80 -2.12
N GLU A 22 1.42 45.33 -3.14
CA GLU A 22 1.02 46.72 -3.27
C GLU A 22 0.13 47.13 -2.10
N THR A 23 0.56 48.09 -1.28
CA THR A 23 -0.26 49.09 -0.60
C THR A 23 0.65 49.97 0.26
N ASP A 24 0.81 51.23 -0.11
CA ASP A 24 0.65 52.38 0.78
C ASP A 24 1.12 53.66 0.08
N ALA A 25 0.14 54.31 -0.55
CA ALA A 25 0.20 55.71 -0.85
C ALA A 25 -0.11 56.52 0.43
N ALA A 26 0.55 57.66 0.54
CA ALA A 26 0.32 58.77 1.47
C ALA A 26 0.75 58.56 2.93
N ILE A 27 1.77 59.34 3.34
CA ILE A 27 1.64 60.35 4.41
C ILE A 27 2.67 61.46 4.10
N VAL A 28 2.15 62.61 3.69
CA VAL A 28 2.84 63.90 3.75
C VAL A 28 2.84 64.34 5.21
N LYS A 29 4.01 64.55 5.81
CA LYS A 29 4.13 65.36 7.03
C LYS A 29 5.25 66.39 6.89
N THR A 30 4.81 67.62 6.72
CA THR A 30 5.53 68.87 6.94
C THR A 30 6.12 68.93 8.34
N ALA A 31 7.40 69.26 8.46
CA ALA A 31 7.95 69.91 9.65
C ALA A 31 9.22 70.69 9.32
N GLY A 32 9.15 72.00 9.51
CA GLY A 32 10.27 72.84 9.93
C GLY A 32 9.71 73.89 10.91
N PRO A 33 10.53 74.78 11.50
CA PRO A 33 11.98 74.74 11.71
C PRO A 33 12.36 75.02 13.19
N SER A 34 13.60 74.79 13.61
CA SER A 34 14.33 75.71 14.51
C SER A 34 15.81 75.34 14.63
N GLN A 35 16.62 76.40 14.63
CA GLN A 35 18.07 76.43 14.55
C GLN A 35 18.73 76.19 15.92
N SER A 36 19.91 75.59 15.92
CA SER A 36 21.05 76.15 16.66
C SER A 36 22.34 75.86 15.90
N ALA A 37 23.05 76.91 15.52
CA ALA A 37 24.27 76.88 14.75
C ALA A 37 25.50 76.83 15.68
N SER A 38 26.45 75.93 15.40
CA SER A 38 27.93 76.06 15.52
C SER A 38 28.59 74.67 15.39
N PRO A 39 29.81 74.50 14.84
CA PRO A 39 30.56 75.31 13.86
C PRO A 39 30.40 74.73 12.44
N SER A 40 30.95 75.39 11.41
CA SER A 40 30.90 74.95 10.00
C SER A 40 31.40 73.51 9.81
N THR A 41 30.48 72.54 9.78
CA THR A 41 30.77 71.17 9.34
C THR A 41 31.14 71.23 7.88
N SER A 42 32.30 70.68 7.53
CA SER A 42 32.78 70.60 6.16
C SER A 42 31.70 69.98 5.26
N LEU A 43 31.60 70.40 3.99
CA LEU A 43 30.70 69.78 3.00
C LEU A 43 30.85 68.25 2.99
N LYS A 44 32.07 67.76 3.24
CA LYS A 44 32.40 66.34 3.40
C LYS A 44 31.68 65.68 4.60
N ASP A 45 31.60 66.35 5.74
CA ASP A 45 30.96 65.83 6.94
C ASP A 45 29.43 65.78 6.77
N GLN A 46 28.86 66.77 6.10
CA GLN A 46 27.44 66.80 5.78
C GLN A 46 27.06 65.69 4.79
N ILE A 47 27.89 65.43 3.77
CA ILE A 47 27.71 64.29 2.84
C ILE A 47 27.75 62.96 3.59
N ASN A 48 28.75 62.75 4.44
CA ASN A 48 28.88 61.51 5.20
C ASN A 48 27.68 61.30 6.13
N GLN A 49 27.25 62.35 6.82
CA GLN A 49 26.08 62.32 7.69
C GLN A 49 24.79 61.96 6.91
N ALA A 50 24.58 62.56 5.73
CA ALA A 50 23.42 62.25 4.89
C ALA A 50 23.42 60.79 4.40
N LEU A 51 24.59 60.26 4.00
CA LEU A 51 24.72 58.86 3.58
C LEU A 51 24.52 57.88 4.75
N GLU A 52 25.00 58.20 5.94
CA GLU A 52 24.80 57.40 7.16
C GLU A 52 23.33 57.37 7.61
N GLN A 53 22.61 58.48 7.44
CA GLN A 53 21.19 58.61 7.73
C GLN A 53 20.28 58.08 6.61
N GLU A 54 20.84 57.52 5.54
CA GLU A 54 20.12 57.06 4.36
C GLU A 54 19.28 58.15 3.66
N ASN A 55 19.66 59.41 3.83
CA ASN A 55 19.05 60.56 3.16
C ASN A 55 19.69 60.77 1.79
N PHE A 56 19.40 59.88 0.84
CA PHE A 56 20.02 59.88 -0.49
C PHE A 56 19.61 61.07 -1.36
N SER A 57 18.36 61.52 -1.25
CA SER A 57 17.88 62.71 -1.96
C SER A 57 18.54 63.99 -1.47
N GLY A 58 18.87 64.09 -0.17
CA GLY A 58 19.67 65.17 0.39
C GLY A 58 21.16 65.07 0.02
N ALA A 59 21.71 63.86 -0.03
CA ALA A 59 23.12 63.63 -0.36
C ALA A 59 23.45 63.89 -1.84
N GLU A 60 22.52 63.63 -2.76
CA GLU A 60 22.73 63.76 -4.21
C GLU A 60 23.23 65.15 -4.65
N PRO A 61 22.55 66.28 -4.37
CA PRO A 61 22.99 67.59 -4.83
C PRO A 61 24.34 67.99 -4.22
N MET A 62 24.60 67.62 -2.97
CA MET A 62 25.86 67.90 -2.26
C MET A 62 27.03 67.11 -2.86
N LEU A 63 26.80 65.85 -3.22
CA LEU A 63 27.77 65.02 -3.93
C LEU A 63 28.05 65.56 -5.34
N SER A 64 27.01 66.00 -6.05
CA SER A 64 27.16 66.63 -7.37
C SER A 64 28.01 67.90 -7.30
N GLU A 65 27.74 68.79 -6.32
CA GLU A 65 28.54 69.99 -6.08
C GLU A 65 29.99 69.65 -5.72
N ALA A 66 30.21 68.69 -4.82
CA ALA A 66 31.54 68.27 -4.41
C ALA A 66 32.35 67.66 -5.58
N ILE A 67 31.70 66.94 -6.50
CA ILE A 67 32.34 66.40 -7.72
C ILE A 67 32.69 67.52 -8.71
N GLN A 68 31.90 68.59 -8.79
CA GLN A 68 32.26 69.74 -9.64
C GLN A 68 33.52 70.46 -9.12
N GLN A 69 33.67 70.54 -7.79
CA GLN A 69 34.84 71.14 -7.14
C GLN A 69 36.10 70.27 -7.24
N ASP A 70 35.95 68.94 -7.24
CA ASP A 70 37.04 67.98 -7.42
C ASP A 70 36.64 66.85 -8.40
N PRO A 71 36.71 67.10 -9.72
CA PRO A 71 36.24 66.16 -10.73
C PRO A 71 37.01 64.84 -10.79
N HIS A 72 38.21 64.76 -10.21
CA HIS A 72 39.03 63.54 -10.19
C HIS A 72 38.86 62.73 -8.89
N ASN A 73 38.00 63.17 -7.98
CA ASN A 73 37.75 62.45 -6.74
C ASN A 73 36.90 61.19 -6.95
N LEU A 74 37.59 60.05 -7.10
CA LEU A 74 36.94 58.76 -7.33
C LEU A 74 35.99 58.39 -6.17
N SER A 75 36.37 58.68 -4.92
CA SER A 75 35.51 58.38 -3.77
C SER A 75 34.19 59.15 -3.79
N LEU A 76 34.18 60.42 -4.22
CA LEU A 76 32.95 61.20 -4.34
C LEU A 76 32.06 60.67 -5.46
N ARG A 77 32.65 60.34 -6.63
CA ARG A 77 31.92 59.74 -7.76
C ARG A 77 31.32 58.37 -7.42
N THR A 78 32.05 57.55 -6.69
CA THR A 78 31.61 56.24 -6.19
C THR A 78 30.50 56.38 -5.14
N ASN A 79 30.55 57.39 -4.24
CA ASN A 79 29.42 57.72 -3.35
C ASN A 79 28.21 58.23 -4.14
N TYR A 80 28.42 59.01 -5.20
CA TYR A 80 27.34 59.50 -6.07
C TYR A 80 26.67 58.34 -6.82
N ALA A 81 27.44 57.43 -7.40
CA ALA A 81 26.91 56.21 -8.00
C ALA A 81 26.11 55.37 -6.99
N TYR A 82 26.61 55.18 -5.77
CA TYR A 82 25.88 54.52 -4.70
C TYR A 82 24.53 55.20 -4.39
N THR A 83 24.51 56.53 -4.28
CA THR A 83 23.30 57.33 -4.07
C THR A 83 22.31 57.13 -5.22
N LEU A 84 22.77 57.14 -6.46
CA LEU A 84 21.93 56.89 -7.65
C LEU A 84 21.31 55.48 -7.64
N ILE A 85 22.07 54.45 -7.24
CA ILE A 85 21.54 53.09 -7.07
C ILE A 85 20.39 53.08 -6.05
N ARG A 86 20.56 53.77 -4.92
CA ARG A 86 19.52 53.86 -3.87
C ARG A 86 18.30 54.67 -4.29
N LEU A 87 18.43 55.52 -5.30
CA LEU A 87 17.36 56.29 -5.92
C LEU A 87 16.76 55.59 -7.16
N ASP A 88 17.06 54.29 -7.37
CA ASP A 88 16.59 53.47 -8.51
C ASP A 88 17.05 53.99 -9.90
N ARG A 89 18.15 54.75 -9.94
CA ARG A 89 18.75 55.32 -11.16
C ARG A 89 19.98 54.53 -11.59
N SER A 90 19.79 53.23 -11.82
CA SER A 90 20.89 52.28 -12.04
C SER A 90 21.68 52.49 -13.34
N GLU A 91 21.06 53.02 -14.41
CA GLU A 91 21.75 53.32 -15.68
C GLU A 91 22.71 54.50 -15.55
N GLU A 92 22.29 55.53 -14.83
CA GLU A 92 23.13 56.68 -14.52
C GLU A 92 24.26 56.29 -13.58
N ALA A 93 23.97 55.45 -12.57
CA ALA A 93 24.98 54.90 -11.69
C ALA A 93 26.04 54.12 -12.46
N GLU A 94 25.64 53.24 -13.39
CA GLU A 94 26.57 52.51 -14.25
C GLU A 94 27.46 53.45 -15.06
N SER A 95 26.88 54.49 -15.68
CA SER A 95 27.63 55.47 -16.47
C SER A 95 28.68 56.19 -15.61
N VAL A 96 28.33 56.55 -14.37
CA VAL A 96 29.25 57.14 -13.40
C VAL A 96 30.37 56.15 -13.02
N LEU A 97 30.05 54.87 -12.80
CA LEU A 97 31.03 53.84 -12.47
C LEU A 97 32.00 53.56 -13.62
N GLN A 98 31.50 53.49 -14.86
CA GLN A 98 32.34 53.37 -16.05
C GLN A 98 33.26 54.58 -16.20
N ALA A 99 32.76 55.80 -15.94
CA ALA A 99 33.59 57.01 -15.92
C ALA A 99 34.68 56.97 -14.83
N VAL A 100 34.39 56.41 -13.65
CA VAL A 100 35.40 56.17 -12.60
C VAL A 100 36.49 55.22 -13.09
N LEU A 101 36.11 54.12 -13.78
CA LEU A 101 37.06 53.14 -14.32
C LEU A 101 37.88 53.66 -15.52
N LEU A 102 37.39 54.67 -16.24
CA LEU A 102 38.17 55.39 -17.25
C LEU A 102 39.27 56.26 -16.62
N ILE A 103 39.04 56.78 -15.41
CA ILE A 103 40.03 57.58 -14.67
C ILE A 103 41.04 56.65 -13.97
N ASP A 104 40.57 55.59 -13.32
CA ASP A 104 41.41 54.56 -12.71
C ASP A 104 40.81 53.17 -12.91
N ILE A 105 41.40 52.44 -13.86
CA ILE A 105 40.99 51.07 -14.20
C ILE A 105 41.18 50.08 -13.05
N LYS A 106 41.99 50.42 -12.04
CA LYS A 106 42.28 49.59 -10.86
C LYS A 106 41.44 49.96 -9.64
N TYR A 107 40.44 50.85 -9.79
CA TYR A 107 39.62 51.29 -8.67
C TYR A 107 38.61 50.21 -8.23
N LEU A 108 38.97 49.48 -7.17
CA LEU A 108 38.26 48.30 -6.66
C LEU A 108 36.76 48.52 -6.41
N ASP A 109 36.40 49.61 -5.73
CA ASP A 109 35.01 49.88 -5.32
C ASP A 109 34.09 50.08 -6.54
N ALA A 110 34.61 50.59 -7.66
CA ALA A 110 33.84 50.76 -8.89
C ALA A 110 33.57 49.44 -9.61
N HIS A 111 34.58 48.55 -9.70
CA HIS A 111 34.39 47.18 -10.21
C HIS A 111 33.35 46.41 -9.39
N PHE A 112 33.41 46.50 -8.07
CA PHE A 112 32.48 45.78 -7.20
C PHE A 112 31.03 46.25 -7.35
N MET A 113 30.79 47.57 -7.40
CA MET A 113 29.43 48.08 -7.60
C MET A 113 28.90 47.80 -9.01
N LEU A 114 29.75 47.87 -10.03
CA LEU A 114 29.37 47.54 -11.40
C LEU A 114 28.97 46.05 -11.50
N ALA A 115 29.75 45.16 -10.87
CA ALA A 115 29.43 43.74 -10.77
C ALA A 115 28.07 43.49 -10.09
N GLY A 116 27.79 44.22 -9.00
CA GLY A 116 26.52 44.17 -8.29
C GLY A 116 25.32 44.58 -9.17
N LEU A 117 25.45 45.67 -9.92
CA LEU A 117 24.43 46.14 -10.87
C LEU A 117 24.19 45.14 -12.00
N GLN A 118 25.27 44.59 -12.58
CA GLN A 118 25.19 43.56 -13.61
C GLN A 118 24.45 42.32 -13.09
N SER A 119 24.77 41.88 -11.86
CA SER A 119 24.10 40.75 -11.23
C SER A 119 22.61 41.01 -11.01
N ALA A 120 22.25 42.20 -10.52
CA ALA A 120 20.84 42.58 -10.30
C ALA A 120 20.02 42.63 -11.60
N ARG A 121 20.67 42.85 -12.75
CA ARG A 121 20.06 42.83 -14.08
C ARG A 121 20.08 41.46 -14.77
N GLY A 122 20.50 40.40 -14.07
CA GLY A 122 20.60 39.05 -14.63
C GLY A 122 21.79 38.86 -15.59
N GLN A 123 22.72 39.81 -15.66
CA GLN A 123 23.94 39.71 -16.49
C GLN A 123 25.02 38.92 -15.73
N HIS A 124 24.71 37.68 -15.35
CA HIS A 124 25.51 36.88 -14.41
C HIS A 124 26.95 36.64 -14.90
N GLN A 125 27.17 36.40 -16.20
CA GLN A 125 28.53 36.20 -16.73
C GLN A 125 29.38 37.47 -16.69
N ALA A 126 28.78 38.63 -16.96
CA ALA A 126 29.45 39.92 -16.87
C ALA A 126 29.77 40.25 -15.40
N ALA A 127 28.79 40.04 -14.51
CA ALA A 127 28.96 40.22 -13.07
C ALA A 127 30.10 39.35 -12.51
N PHE A 128 30.14 38.08 -12.90
CA PHE A 128 31.19 37.14 -12.50
C PHE A 128 32.58 37.63 -12.92
N THR A 129 32.72 38.09 -14.17
CA THR A 129 33.98 38.64 -14.69
C THR A 129 34.40 39.89 -13.91
N SER A 130 33.46 40.79 -13.62
CA SER A 130 33.71 42.00 -12.83
C SER A 130 34.12 41.68 -11.38
N TYR A 131 33.53 40.65 -10.76
CA TYR A 131 33.98 40.17 -9.44
C TYR A 131 35.37 39.52 -9.50
N GLN A 132 35.72 38.78 -10.55
CA GLN A 132 37.07 38.26 -10.72
C GLN A 132 38.11 39.37 -10.84
N ASN A 133 37.78 40.47 -11.54
CA ASN A 133 38.64 41.65 -11.59
C ASN A 133 38.84 42.25 -10.18
N CYS A 134 37.80 42.30 -9.36
CA CYS A 134 37.93 42.72 -7.95
C CYS A 134 38.94 41.85 -7.19
N LEU A 135 38.88 40.52 -7.38
CA LEU A 135 39.77 39.57 -6.71
C LEU A 135 41.22 39.62 -7.23
N GLN A 136 41.43 40.00 -8.49
CA GLN A 136 42.77 40.29 -9.03
C GLN A 136 43.38 41.55 -8.41
N LEU A 137 42.55 42.57 -8.12
CA LEU A 137 42.97 43.82 -7.51
C LEU A 137 43.22 43.68 -6.00
N ASP A 138 42.36 42.95 -5.30
CA ASP A 138 42.47 42.65 -3.88
C ASP A 138 42.04 41.21 -3.59
N SER A 139 43.03 40.31 -3.52
CA SER A 139 42.83 38.88 -3.23
C SER A 139 42.30 38.58 -1.82
N SER A 140 42.16 39.58 -0.95
CA SER A 140 41.61 39.47 0.42
C SER A 140 40.19 40.03 0.54
N PHE A 141 39.59 40.49 -0.56
CA PHE A 141 38.30 41.18 -0.54
C PHE A 141 37.11 40.21 -0.43
N ALA A 142 36.75 39.87 0.82
CA ALA A 142 35.70 38.88 1.12
C ALA A 142 34.33 39.11 0.43
N PRO A 143 33.80 40.35 0.32
CA PRO A 143 32.53 40.58 -0.38
C PRO A 143 32.57 40.14 -1.85
N ALA A 144 33.68 40.35 -2.56
CA ALA A 144 33.81 39.90 -3.94
C ALA A 144 33.82 38.37 -4.06
N TYR A 145 34.46 37.65 -3.12
CA TYR A 145 34.37 36.19 -3.08
C TYR A 145 32.94 35.72 -2.87
N LEU A 146 32.23 36.25 -1.86
CA LEU A 146 30.85 35.85 -1.56
C LEU A 146 29.93 36.02 -2.77
N SER A 147 30.00 37.19 -3.43
CA SER A 147 29.19 37.48 -4.60
C SER A 147 29.62 36.67 -5.84
N ALA A 148 30.92 36.48 -6.07
CA ALA A 148 31.42 35.65 -7.18
C ALA A 148 30.99 34.18 -7.04
N ILE A 149 31.10 33.62 -5.84
CA ILE A 149 30.73 32.22 -5.55
C ILE A 149 29.23 32.04 -5.76
N ARG A 150 28.40 32.96 -5.25
CA ARG A 150 26.95 32.91 -5.44
C ARG A 150 26.59 32.92 -6.93
N VAL A 151 27.15 33.87 -7.69
CA VAL A 151 26.92 33.96 -9.13
C VAL A 151 27.40 32.70 -9.87
N ALA A 152 28.54 32.13 -9.49
CA ALA A 152 29.03 30.88 -10.08
C ALA A 152 28.08 29.70 -9.79
N ILE A 153 27.54 29.60 -8.57
CA ILE A 153 26.52 28.60 -8.22
C ILE A 153 25.26 28.80 -9.07
N ASP A 154 24.78 30.04 -9.20
CA ASP A 154 23.58 30.36 -10.00
C ASP A 154 23.79 30.02 -11.48
N LEU A 155 24.99 30.25 -12.03
CA LEU A 155 25.39 29.86 -13.39
C LEU A 155 25.61 28.34 -13.57
N GLY A 156 25.57 27.55 -12.50
CA GLY A 156 25.89 26.11 -12.53
C GLY A 156 27.39 25.81 -12.69
N GLN A 157 28.26 26.81 -12.53
CA GLN A 157 29.72 26.69 -12.56
C GLN A 157 30.25 26.19 -11.20
N LEU A 158 29.80 25.02 -10.77
CA LEU A 158 29.97 24.51 -9.41
C LEU A 158 31.44 24.26 -9.02
N GLU A 159 32.26 23.71 -9.93
CA GLU A 159 33.69 23.50 -9.66
C GLU A 159 34.44 24.83 -9.52
N GLN A 160 34.05 25.83 -10.30
CA GLN A 160 34.63 27.18 -10.20
C GLN A 160 34.24 27.86 -8.88
N ALA A 161 33.02 27.65 -8.39
CA ALA A 161 32.60 28.08 -7.06
C ALA A 161 33.47 27.43 -5.96
N LEU A 162 33.74 26.12 -6.06
CA LEU A 162 34.60 25.40 -5.11
C LEU A 162 36.06 25.88 -5.17
N ASP A 163 36.57 26.23 -6.33
CA ASP A 163 37.92 26.79 -6.47
C ASP A 163 38.03 28.19 -5.87
N LEU A 164 37.01 29.05 -6.06
CA LEU A 164 36.93 30.35 -5.39
C LEU A 164 36.86 30.19 -3.86
N LEU A 165 36.15 29.19 -3.35
CA LEU A 165 36.10 28.87 -1.92
C LEU A 165 37.47 28.44 -1.38
N LYS A 166 38.23 27.64 -2.15
CA LYS A 166 39.63 27.28 -1.80
C LYS A 166 40.52 28.52 -1.75
N GLN A 167 40.39 29.42 -2.73
CA GLN A 167 41.16 30.68 -2.77
C GLN A 167 40.81 31.58 -1.58
N ALA A 168 39.53 31.75 -1.25
CA ALA A 168 39.09 32.51 -0.08
C ALA A 168 39.70 31.94 1.22
N LYS A 169 39.74 30.61 1.35
CA LYS A 169 40.37 29.93 2.49
C LYS A 169 41.89 30.15 2.55
N GLN A 170 42.58 30.13 1.41
CA GLN A 170 44.02 30.44 1.31
C GLN A 170 44.32 31.90 1.67
N ALA A 171 43.38 32.82 1.39
CA ALA A 171 43.44 34.21 1.82
C ALA A 171 43.07 34.40 3.31
N ASN A 172 42.95 33.32 4.09
CA ASN A 172 42.56 33.31 5.50
C ASN A 172 41.17 33.91 5.79
N LEU A 173 40.27 33.90 4.80
CA LEU A 173 38.89 34.33 4.98
C LEU A 173 38.05 33.16 5.52
N GLN A 174 37.80 33.15 6.82
CA GLN A 174 37.03 32.10 7.50
C GLN A 174 35.66 32.64 7.94
N LEU A 175 34.73 32.73 6.99
CA LEU A 175 33.34 33.11 7.24
C LEU A 175 32.44 31.88 7.11
N ILE A 176 31.44 31.77 7.98
CA ILE A 176 30.46 30.67 7.94
C ILE A 176 29.69 30.67 6.61
N ASP A 177 29.47 31.85 6.01
CA ASP A 177 28.82 31.97 4.70
C ASP A 177 29.59 31.23 3.58
N PHE A 178 30.92 31.17 3.65
CA PHE A 178 31.70 30.37 2.69
C PHE A 178 31.46 28.88 2.88
N ASP A 179 31.41 28.40 4.12
CA ASP A 179 31.11 26.99 4.41
C ASP A 179 29.66 26.64 3.98
N MET A 180 28.69 27.54 4.19
CA MET A 180 27.32 27.37 3.69
C MET A 180 27.25 27.27 2.16
N LEU A 181 27.95 28.15 1.45
CA LEU A 181 28.07 28.12 -0.01
C LEU A 181 28.78 26.86 -0.51
N ALA A 182 29.80 26.39 0.21
CA ALA A 182 30.51 25.16 -0.10
C ALA A 182 29.58 23.94 0.01
N GLY A 183 28.79 23.86 1.08
CA GLY A 183 27.79 22.82 1.27
C GLY A 183 26.76 22.79 0.13
N GLU A 184 26.25 23.96 -0.28
CA GLU A 184 25.30 24.10 -1.39
C GLU A 184 25.90 23.66 -2.73
N ALA A 185 27.12 24.11 -3.05
CA ALA A 185 27.81 23.72 -4.28
C ALA A 185 28.08 22.21 -4.32
N LEU A 186 28.53 21.62 -3.20
CA LEU A 186 28.77 20.18 -3.07
C LEU A 186 27.49 19.35 -3.19
N GLN A 187 26.36 19.85 -2.67
CA GLN A 187 25.06 19.22 -2.85
C GLN A 187 24.65 19.22 -4.33
N ARG A 188 24.73 20.37 -5.01
CA ARG A 188 24.31 20.50 -6.41
C ARG A 188 25.16 19.69 -7.38
N ILE A 189 26.44 19.43 -7.05
CA ILE A 189 27.32 18.58 -7.87
C ILE A 189 27.16 17.08 -7.55
N GLY A 190 26.38 16.72 -6.52
CA GLY A 190 26.15 15.33 -6.10
C GLY A 190 27.20 14.76 -5.14
N ARG A 191 28.10 15.58 -4.58
CA ARG A 191 29.09 15.19 -3.57
C ARG A 191 28.48 15.23 -2.16
N ILE A 192 27.44 14.42 -1.96
CA ILE A 192 26.54 14.48 -0.80
C ILE A 192 27.27 14.29 0.54
N GLU A 193 28.17 13.31 0.67
CA GLU A 193 28.92 13.07 1.93
C GLU A 193 29.86 14.21 2.32
N GLU A 194 30.33 14.98 1.34
CA GLU A 194 31.16 16.16 1.60
C GLU A 194 30.29 17.33 2.05
N ALA A 195 29.13 17.54 1.42
CA ALA A 195 28.16 18.53 1.86
C ALA A 195 27.70 18.29 3.30
N ILE A 196 27.39 17.03 3.66
CA ILE A 196 27.02 16.64 5.04
C ILE A 196 28.12 17.04 6.03
N ARG A 197 29.39 16.71 5.75
CA ARG A 197 30.52 17.06 6.62
C ARG A 197 30.71 18.57 6.76
N VAL A 198 30.49 19.33 5.68
CA VAL A 198 30.57 20.79 5.71
C VAL A 198 29.47 21.37 6.61
N TYR A 199 28.22 20.95 6.46
CA TYR A 199 27.13 21.45 7.33
C TYR A 199 27.31 21.04 8.79
N GLN A 200 27.81 19.84 9.06
CA GLN A 200 28.20 19.43 10.43
C GLN A 200 29.29 20.34 10.99
N SER A 201 30.31 20.69 10.20
CA SER A 201 31.34 21.64 10.60
C SER A 201 30.79 23.04 10.84
N VAL A 202 29.79 23.49 10.07
CA VAL A 202 29.11 24.77 10.32
C VAL A 202 28.43 24.75 11.68
N LEU A 203 27.68 23.69 11.99
CA LEU A 203 26.97 23.54 13.26
C LEU A 203 27.90 23.37 14.47
N GLN A 204 29.11 22.84 14.27
CA GLN A 204 30.15 22.84 15.31
C GLN A 204 30.67 24.26 15.63
N LYS A 205 30.78 25.13 14.62
CA LYS A 205 31.21 26.53 14.79
C LYS A 205 30.09 27.42 15.31
N GLN A 206 28.86 27.18 14.85
CA GLN A 206 27.67 27.94 15.18
C GLN A 206 26.46 27.00 15.26
N SER A 207 26.17 26.50 16.45
CA SER A 207 25.07 25.55 16.69
C SER A 207 23.69 26.16 16.44
N SER A 208 23.55 27.48 16.44
CA SER A 208 22.29 28.18 16.18
C SER A 208 22.03 28.44 14.69
N GLN A 209 22.79 27.85 13.76
CA GLN A 209 22.64 28.12 12.34
C GLN A 209 21.48 27.35 11.72
N SER A 210 20.28 27.94 11.80
CA SER A 210 19.00 27.44 11.28
C SER A 210 19.08 26.76 9.90
N LEU A 211 19.63 27.45 8.90
CA LEU A 211 19.67 26.94 7.52
C LEU A 211 20.60 25.71 7.38
N ALA A 212 21.66 25.62 8.18
CA ALA A 212 22.54 24.44 8.18
C ALA A 212 21.82 23.21 8.74
N HIS A 213 21.01 23.38 9.79
CA HIS A 213 20.14 22.33 10.31
C HIS A 213 19.15 21.82 9.25
N PHE A 214 18.48 22.74 8.55
CA PHE A 214 17.56 22.39 7.47
C PHE A 214 18.23 21.59 6.35
N ARG A 215 19.34 22.11 5.78
CA ARG A 215 20.07 21.45 4.69
C ARG A 215 20.64 20.10 5.09
N LEU A 216 21.18 20.01 6.31
CA LEU A 216 21.70 18.75 6.83
C LEU A 216 20.58 17.71 7.00
N ALA A 217 19.41 18.10 7.51
CA ALA A 217 18.26 17.21 7.64
C ALA A 217 17.79 16.68 6.28
N GLU A 218 17.69 17.53 5.26
CA GLU A 218 17.32 17.13 3.88
C GLU A 218 18.31 16.08 3.32
N LEU A 219 19.62 16.35 3.40
CA LEU A 219 20.64 15.44 2.88
C LEU A 219 20.70 14.10 3.63
N LEU A 220 20.51 14.12 4.95
CA LEU A 220 20.43 12.90 5.75
C LEU A 220 19.18 12.08 5.39
N ALA A 221 18.05 12.74 5.11
CA ALA A 221 16.84 12.09 4.64
C ALA A 221 17.04 11.41 3.28
N GLU A 222 17.65 12.12 2.31
CA GLU A 222 17.96 11.59 0.98
C GLU A 222 18.89 10.38 1.02
N THR A 223 19.78 10.31 2.01
CA THR A 223 20.70 9.18 2.23
C THR A 223 20.15 8.10 3.17
N ASN A 224 18.84 8.15 3.48
CA ASN A 224 18.11 7.21 4.34
C ASN A 224 18.66 7.11 5.78
N ARG A 225 19.23 8.21 6.31
CA ARG A 225 19.74 8.35 7.68
C ARG A 225 18.73 9.10 8.56
N ILE A 226 17.49 8.61 8.58
CA ILE A 226 16.34 9.31 9.14
C ILE A 226 16.54 9.65 10.63
N ASP A 227 17.10 8.72 11.41
CA ASP A 227 17.37 8.93 12.84
C ASP A 227 18.33 10.10 13.12
N GLN A 228 19.25 10.38 12.18
CA GLN A 228 20.15 11.54 12.27
C GLN A 228 19.50 12.82 11.74
N ALA A 229 18.54 12.70 10.82
CA ALA A 229 17.86 13.84 10.21
C ALA A 229 16.88 14.52 11.17
N ILE A 230 16.11 13.73 11.94
CA ILE A 230 15.04 14.22 12.82
C ILE A 230 15.53 15.30 13.80
N PRO A 231 16.62 15.11 14.59
CA PRO A 231 17.07 16.11 15.55
C PRO A 231 17.44 17.46 14.89
N HIS A 232 17.94 17.41 13.64
CA HIS A 232 18.25 18.63 12.89
C HIS A 232 16.99 19.31 12.36
N ALA A 233 15.98 18.56 11.91
CA ALA A 233 14.69 19.11 11.53
C ALA A 233 13.94 19.72 12.73
N GLU A 234 14.02 19.11 13.92
CA GLU A 234 13.49 19.65 15.18
C GLU A 234 14.18 20.96 15.57
N ALA A 235 15.51 21.02 15.50
CA ALA A 235 16.27 22.25 15.76
C ALA A 235 15.90 23.38 14.78
N PHE A 236 15.65 23.05 13.51
CA PHE A 236 15.16 23.98 12.51
C PHE A 236 13.74 24.48 12.83
N LEU A 237 12.82 23.59 13.21
CA LEU A 237 11.46 23.97 13.61
C LEU A 237 11.47 24.82 14.89
N GLN A 238 12.30 24.49 15.88
CA GLN A 238 12.39 25.26 17.13
C GLN A 238 12.77 26.72 16.88
N GLN A 239 13.66 26.96 15.91
CA GLN A 239 14.06 28.31 15.51
C GLN A 239 13.01 29.00 14.62
N ASN A 240 12.13 28.22 13.96
CA ASN A 240 11.12 28.73 13.03
C ASN A 240 9.74 28.05 13.26
N PRO A 241 9.05 28.26 14.41
CA PRO A 241 7.94 27.40 14.85
C PRO A 241 6.67 27.43 13.98
N ARG A 242 6.56 28.37 13.05
CA ARG A 242 5.42 28.53 12.13
C ARG A 242 5.83 28.45 10.66
N LEU A 243 7.04 27.99 10.37
CA LEU A 243 7.51 27.84 9.01
C LEU A 243 7.01 26.51 8.44
N LEU A 244 6.08 26.59 7.48
CA LEU A 244 5.44 25.42 6.87
C LEU A 244 6.47 24.37 6.35
N PRO A 245 7.55 24.74 5.63
CA PRO A 245 8.62 23.80 5.26
C PRO A 245 9.24 23.00 6.41
N ALA A 246 9.38 23.59 7.61
CA ALA A 246 9.96 22.90 8.77
C ALA A 246 9.02 21.81 9.30
N ILE A 247 7.72 22.11 9.37
CA ILE A 247 6.68 21.16 9.80
C ILE A 247 6.51 20.03 8.78
N LEU A 248 6.45 20.37 7.49
CA LEU A 248 6.35 19.39 6.41
C LEU A 248 7.56 18.44 6.38
N LEU A 249 8.78 18.96 6.60
CA LEU A 249 9.98 18.13 6.68
C LEU A 249 9.88 17.09 7.80
N LEU A 250 9.47 17.48 9.02
CA LEU A 250 9.27 16.53 10.12
C LEU A 250 8.17 15.52 9.80
N GLY A 251 7.04 15.95 9.22
CA GLY A 251 6.00 15.04 8.75
C GLY A 251 6.52 13.98 7.78
N ARG A 252 7.33 14.37 6.78
CA ARG A 252 7.97 13.44 5.83
C ARG A 252 8.96 12.49 6.52
N LEU A 253 9.79 12.98 7.44
CA LEU A 253 10.77 12.15 8.15
C LEU A 253 10.07 11.08 9.01
N HIS A 254 9.04 11.46 9.78
CA HIS A 254 8.27 10.51 10.57
C HIS A 254 7.47 9.52 9.71
N MET A 255 6.99 9.95 8.55
CA MET A 255 6.39 9.07 7.55
C MET A 255 7.39 8.02 7.04
N GLN A 256 8.62 8.44 6.71
CA GLN A 256 9.69 7.53 6.28
C GLN A 256 10.12 6.55 7.38
N SER A 257 10.10 6.97 8.64
CA SER A 257 10.36 6.10 9.81
C SER A 257 9.16 5.26 10.24
N GLN A 258 8.07 5.23 9.46
CA GLN A 258 6.83 4.47 9.75
C GLN A 258 6.14 4.86 11.07
N GLN A 259 6.34 6.09 11.55
CA GLN A 259 5.68 6.64 12.73
C GLN A 259 4.42 7.41 12.31
N CYS A 260 3.39 6.66 11.86
CA CYS A 260 2.24 7.21 11.16
C CYS A 260 1.45 8.25 11.97
N GLU A 261 1.22 8.01 13.26
CA GLU A 261 0.51 8.95 14.14
C GLU A 261 1.28 10.27 14.32
N THR A 262 2.60 10.19 14.53
CA THR A 262 3.45 11.38 14.67
C THR A 262 3.53 12.17 13.36
N ALA A 263 3.69 11.48 12.23
CA ALA A 263 3.66 12.10 10.91
C ALA A 263 2.33 12.81 10.65
N LEU A 264 1.21 12.15 10.96
CA LEU A 264 -0.13 12.72 10.83
C LEU A 264 -0.29 13.98 11.69
N SER A 265 0.22 13.99 12.92
CA SER A 265 0.20 15.18 13.79
C SER A 265 0.90 16.38 13.15
N TYR A 266 2.07 16.18 12.53
CA TYR A 266 2.77 17.26 11.81
C TYR A 266 2.01 17.71 10.56
N PHE A 267 1.41 16.79 9.79
CA PHE A 267 0.59 17.18 8.64
C PHE A 267 -0.68 17.94 9.05
N GLU A 268 -1.27 17.64 10.20
CA GLU A 268 -2.38 18.43 10.76
C GLU A 268 -1.94 19.83 11.20
N GLN A 269 -0.75 19.97 11.80
CA GLN A 269 -0.17 21.28 12.11
C GLN A 269 0.11 22.10 10.83
N ALA A 270 0.67 21.46 9.81
CA ALA A 270 0.92 22.08 8.50
C ALA A 270 -0.40 22.57 7.87
N ARG A 271 -1.46 21.76 7.95
CA ARG A 271 -2.79 22.13 7.47
C ARG A 271 -3.46 23.24 8.29
N ALA A 272 -3.21 23.30 9.59
CA ALA A 272 -3.71 24.39 10.42
C ALA A 272 -3.07 25.75 10.04
N LEU A 273 -1.83 25.74 9.54
CA LEU A 273 -1.17 26.93 9.00
C LEU A 273 -1.60 27.24 7.57
N ASP A 274 -1.72 26.22 6.72
CA ASP A 274 -2.15 26.32 5.33
C ASP A 274 -3.15 25.20 4.97
N PRO A 275 -4.47 25.48 5.02
CA PRO A 275 -5.50 24.51 4.70
C PRO A 275 -5.47 23.97 3.27
N GLN A 276 -4.81 24.67 2.34
CA GLN A 276 -4.70 24.29 0.92
C GLN A 276 -3.35 23.64 0.58
N SER A 277 -2.51 23.36 1.57
CA SER A 277 -1.24 22.67 1.37
C SER A 277 -1.46 21.26 0.80
N ILE A 278 -1.22 21.11 -0.50
CA ILE A 278 -1.36 19.84 -1.23
C ILE A 278 -0.51 18.75 -0.57
N GLU A 279 0.73 19.07 -0.17
CA GLU A 279 1.63 18.13 0.46
C GLU A 279 1.08 17.62 1.80
N ALA A 280 0.60 18.53 2.66
CA ALA A 280 0.03 18.16 3.96
C ALA A 280 -1.23 17.30 3.81
N LEU A 281 -2.12 17.67 2.88
CA LEU A 281 -3.35 16.92 2.62
C LEU A 281 -3.06 15.53 2.03
N ALA A 282 -2.20 15.44 1.01
CA ALA A 282 -1.89 14.18 0.34
C ALA A 282 -1.15 13.20 1.26
N ASN A 283 -0.10 13.66 1.95
CA ASN A 283 0.66 12.81 2.86
C ASN A 283 -0.13 12.50 4.14
N GLY A 284 -0.91 13.45 4.67
CA GLY A 284 -1.84 13.21 5.77
C GLY A 284 -2.91 12.17 5.41
N GLY A 285 -3.46 12.23 4.20
CA GLY A 285 -4.36 11.20 3.66
C GLY A 285 -3.70 9.82 3.59
N ALA A 286 -2.43 9.74 3.18
CA ALA A 286 -1.68 8.50 3.17
C ALA A 286 -1.45 7.92 4.58
N MET A 287 -1.18 8.77 5.58
CA MET A 287 -1.05 8.35 6.98
C MET A 287 -2.38 7.85 7.54
N LEU A 288 -3.49 8.55 7.27
CA LEU A 288 -4.83 8.12 7.64
C LEU A 288 -5.17 6.76 7.04
N GLN A 289 -4.80 6.51 5.78
CA GLN A 289 -4.99 5.22 5.13
C GLN A 289 -4.18 4.10 5.81
N GLN A 290 -2.92 4.35 6.19
CA GLN A 290 -2.11 3.38 6.93
C GLN A 290 -2.65 3.08 8.33
N LEU A 291 -3.38 4.02 8.92
CA LEU A 291 -4.07 3.89 10.21
C LEU A 291 -5.50 3.34 10.08
N ASP A 292 -5.88 2.82 8.89
CA ASP A 292 -7.23 2.30 8.58
C ASP A 292 -8.38 3.33 8.71
N ARG A 293 -8.05 4.63 8.73
CA ARG A 293 -9.00 5.76 8.77
C ARG A 293 -9.40 6.19 7.36
N CYS A 294 -9.93 5.24 6.59
CA CYS A 294 -10.15 5.39 5.15
C CYS A 294 -11.13 6.52 4.75
N ASP A 295 -12.16 6.81 5.55
CA ASP A 295 -13.12 7.89 5.24
C ASP A 295 -12.46 9.26 5.31
N GLU A 296 -11.64 9.50 6.34
CA GLU A 296 -10.91 10.75 6.49
C GLU A 296 -9.84 10.89 5.41
N ALA A 297 -9.16 9.79 5.03
CA ALA A 297 -8.21 9.77 3.93
C ALA A 297 -8.86 10.19 2.60
N LEU A 298 -10.06 9.66 2.29
CA LEU A 298 -10.82 10.05 1.10
C LEU A 298 -11.16 11.54 1.08
N GLN A 299 -11.61 12.10 2.21
CA GLN A 299 -11.85 13.54 2.32
C GLN A 299 -10.59 14.37 2.02
N ARG A 300 -9.42 13.90 2.45
CA ARG A 300 -8.14 14.61 2.17
C ARG A 300 -7.80 14.55 0.69
N TYR A 301 -7.93 13.37 0.09
CA TYR A 301 -7.68 13.20 -1.33
C TYR A 301 -8.65 14.02 -2.19
N GLU A 302 -9.92 14.11 -1.81
CA GLU A 302 -10.91 14.95 -2.50
C GLU A 302 -10.55 16.44 -2.42
N ALA A 303 -10.16 16.94 -1.24
CA ALA A 303 -9.68 18.31 -1.10
C ALA A 303 -8.45 18.60 -1.98
N VAL A 304 -7.51 17.64 -2.10
CA VAL A 304 -6.37 17.78 -3.02
C VAL A 304 -6.83 17.84 -4.47
N LEU A 305 -7.78 17.00 -4.88
CA LEU A 305 -8.26 16.94 -6.26
C LEU A 305 -9.11 18.17 -6.65
N GLU A 306 -9.75 18.84 -5.69
CA GLU A 306 -10.39 20.14 -5.90
C GLU A 306 -9.37 21.25 -6.23
N ILE A 307 -8.20 21.22 -5.60
CA ILE A 307 -7.12 22.19 -5.80
C ILE A 307 -6.31 21.85 -7.06
N ALA A 308 -5.96 20.57 -7.23
CA ALA A 308 -5.04 20.07 -8.25
C ALA A 308 -5.51 18.71 -8.80
N PRO A 309 -6.40 18.69 -9.81
CA PRO A 309 -7.03 17.46 -10.32
C PRO A 309 -6.08 16.54 -11.12
N ASN A 310 -4.85 16.96 -11.40
CA ASN A 310 -3.90 16.23 -12.25
C ASN A 310 -2.78 15.54 -11.45
N ILE A 311 -3.01 15.21 -10.18
CA ILE A 311 -2.05 14.50 -9.32
C ILE A 311 -2.34 12.99 -9.36
N ALA A 312 -1.53 12.24 -10.11
CA ALA A 312 -1.73 10.80 -10.36
C ALA A 312 -1.78 9.95 -9.07
N ILE A 313 -0.88 10.19 -8.12
CA ILE A 313 -0.78 9.42 -6.87
C ILE A 313 -2.06 9.54 -6.01
N VAL A 314 -2.75 10.67 -6.06
CA VAL A 314 -3.98 10.88 -5.28
C VAL A 314 -5.14 10.10 -5.89
N TRP A 315 -5.27 10.11 -7.21
CA TRP A 315 -6.21 9.24 -7.93
C TRP A 315 -5.93 7.75 -7.68
N HIS A 316 -4.65 7.37 -7.69
CA HIS A 316 -4.23 6.01 -7.39
C HIS A 316 -4.63 5.58 -5.97
N ASN A 317 -4.35 6.39 -4.96
CA ASN A 317 -4.71 6.08 -3.57
C ASN A 317 -6.24 6.05 -3.36
N LYS A 318 -7.00 6.97 -3.97
CA LYS A 318 -8.46 6.94 -3.97
C LYS A 318 -8.99 5.63 -4.56
N GLY A 319 -8.42 5.20 -5.69
CA GLY A 319 -8.79 3.94 -6.34
C GLY A 319 -8.49 2.71 -5.49
N ARG A 320 -7.37 2.69 -4.75
CA ARG A 320 -7.05 1.63 -3.79
C ARG A 320 -8.07 1.54 -2.66
N ILE A 321 -8.43 2.66 -2.05
CA ILE A 321 -9.45 2.68 -0.99
C ILE A 321 -10.81 2.20 -1.52
N ALA A 322 -11.20 2.63 -2.72
CA ALA A 322 -12.44 2.16 -3.34
C ALA A 322 -12.43 0.64 -3.58
N TYR A 323 -11.29 0.08 -4.01
CA TYR A 323 -11.11 -1.36 -4.17
C TYR A 323 -11.27 -2.11 -2.84
N ASP A 324 -10.63 -1.63 -1.77
CA ASP A 324 -10.70 -2.25 -0.44
C ASP A 324 -12.14 -2.23 0.12
N ARG A 325 -12.92 -1.20 -0.24
CA ARG A 325 -14.36 -1.09 0.06
C ARG A 325 -15.27 -1.92 -0.85
N LYS A 326 -14.70 -2.64 -1.81
CA LYS A 326 -15.42 -3.41 -2.85
C LYS A 326 -16.25 -2.54 -3.80
N ASP A 327 -16.01 -1.23 -3.86
CA ASP A 327 -16.50 -0.36 -4.92
C ASP A 327 -15.58 -0.48 -6.15
N PHE A 328 -15.71 -1.60 -6.85
CA PHE A 328 -14.82 -1.94 -7.96
C PHE A 328 -14.97 -0.98 -9.16
N GLU A 329 -16.15 -0.40 -9.35
CA GLU A 329 -16.39 0.56 -10.43
C GLU A 329 -15.79 1.94 -10.10
N GLY A 330 -15.96 2.42 -8.86
CA GLY A 330 -15.26 3.62 -8.38
C GLY A 330 -13.75 3.46 -8.41
N ALA A 331 -13.24 2.28 -8.04
CA ALA A 331 -11.82 1.94 -8.17
C ALA A 331 -11.35 2.01 -9.62
N ARG A 332 -12.09 1.39 -10.55
CA ARG A 332 -11.79 1.39 -11.99
C ARG A 332 -11.68 2.82 -12.53
N ILE A 333 -12.64 3.69 -12.22
CA ILE A 333 -12.67 5.09 -12.67
C ILE A 333 -11.47 5.88 -12.15
N ALA A 334 -11.19 5.78 -10.85
CA ALA A 334 -10.08 6.51 -10.23
C ALA A 334 -8.71 6.03 -10.76
N LEU A 335 -8.54 4.72 -10.91
CA LEU A 335 -7.29 4.12 -11.42
C LEU A 335 -7.07 4.39 -12.91
N GLU A 336 -8.15 4.41 -13.71
CA GLU A 336 -8.11 4.84 -15.11
C GLU A 336 -7.63 6.28 -15.22
N ARG A 337 -8.10 7.17 -14.34
CA ARG A 337 -7.63 8.56 -14.29
C ARG A 337 -6.15 8.66 -13.89
N ALA A 338 -5.72 7.88 -12.89
CA ALA A 338 -4.31 7.81 -12.50
C ALA A 338 -3.43 7.34 -13.66
N LEU A 339 -3.87 6.33 -14.42
CA LEU A 339 -3.15 5.79 -15.57
C LEU A 339 -3.04 6.78 -16.74
N GLN A 340 -4.09 7.58 -17.00
CA GLN A 340 -4.03 8.66 -17.99
C GLN A 340 -2.96 9.71 -17.66
N LEU A 341 -2.74 9.98 -16.37
CA LEU A 341 -1.75 10.94 -15.90
C LEU A 341 -0.34 10.33 -15.86
N GLN A 342 -0.22 9.03 -15.56
CA GLN A 342 1.06 8.34 -15.45
C GLN A 342 0.97 6.90 -16.04
N PRO A 343 1.07 6.74 -17.37
CA PRO A 343 0.79 5.47 -18.06
C PRO A 343 1.84 4.37 -17.85
N ASN A 344 3.04 4.72 -17.37
CA ASN A 344 4.17 3.80 -17.22
C ASN A 344 4.46 3.43 -15.75
N ASP A 345 3.51 3.63 -14.84
CA ASP A 345 3.64 3.16 -13.46
C ASP A 345 3.09 1.74 -13.29
N ALA A 346 3.99 0.79 -13.02
CA ALA A 346 3.62 -0.62 -12.87
C ALA A 346 2.59 -0.86 -11.74
N ASN A 347 2.65 -0.08 -10.65
CA ASN A 347 1.72 -0.24 -9.53
C ASN A 347 0.32 0.26 -9.90
N ILE A 348 0.22 1.38 -10.62
CA ILE A 348 -1.09 1.89 -11.08
C ILE A 348 -1.74 0.89 -12.04
N VAL A 349 -0.97 0.38 -13.00
CA VAL A 349 -1.45 -0.64 -13.95
C VAL A 349 -1.90 -1.91 -13.23
N HIS A 350 -1.11 -2.41 -12.25
CA HIS A 350 -1.48 -3.57 -11.44
C HIS A 350 -2.78 -3.36 -10.66
N HIS A 351 -2.93 -2.22 -9.98
CA HIS A 351 -4.17 -1.93 -9.25
C HIS A 351 -5.38 -1.76 -10.18
N TYR A 352 -5.19 -1.21 -11.38
CA TYR A 352 -6.27 -1.17 -12.38
C TYR A 352 -6.70 -2.59 -12.80
N GLY A 353 -5.75 -3.51 -12.96
CA GLY A 353 -6.03 -4.94 -13.13
C GLY A 353 -6.80 -5.57 -11.96
N LEU A 354 -6.51 -5.17 -10.71
CA LEU A 354 -7.27 -5.59 -9.53
C LEU A 354 -8.73 -5.14 -9.60
N ALA A 355 -8.99 -3.87 -9.93
CA ALA A 355 -10.35 -3.36 -10.09
C ALA A 355 -11.13 -4.14 -11.16
N LEU A 356 -10.51 -4.42 -12.32
CA LEU A 356 -11.10 -5.26 -13.37
C LEU A 356 -11.38 -6.69 -12.91
N THR A 357 -10.50 -7.26 -12.09
CA THR A 357 -10.71 -8.59 -11.48
C THR A 357 -11.93 -8.57 -10.55
N GLY A 358 -12.12 -7.51 -9.76
CA GLY A 358 -13.30 -7.32 -8.91
C GLY A 358 -14.61 -7.19 -9.71
N LEU A 359 -14.55 -6.61 -10.91
CA LEU A 359 -15.64 -6.52 -11.88
C LEU A 359 -15.86 -7.82 -12.70
N GLU A 360 -15.15 -8.90 -12.38
CA GLU A 360 -15.15 -10.17 -13.11
C GLU A 360 -14.73 -10.05 -14.60
N ARG A 361 -14.06 -8.95 -14.99
CA ARG A 361 -13.48 -8.70 -16.33
C ARG A 361 -12.10 -9.36 -16.47
N TYR A 362 -12.05 -10.67 -16.25
CA TYR A 362 -10.81 -11.42 -16.04
C TYR A 362 -9.81 -11.34 -17.20
N GLN A 363 -10.29 -11.38 -18.45
CA GLN A 363 -9.40 -11.35 -19.62
C GLN A 363 -8.71 -9.98 -19.77
N GLU A 364 -9.42 -8.89 -19.48
CA GLU A 364 -8.86 -7.53 -19.49
C GLU A 364 -7.91 -7.32 -18.33
N ALA A 365 -8.24 -7.85 -17.14
CA ALA A 365 -7.34 -7.83 -15.99
C ALA A 365 -6.00 -8.51 -16.29
N ILE A 366 -5.99 -9.65 -16.99
CA ILE A 366 -4.76 -10.34 -17.40
C ILE A 366 -3.89 -9.44 -18.28
N GLN A 367 -4.47 -8.70 -19.23
CA GLN A 367 -3.71 -7.77 -20.08
C GLN A 367 -3.03 -6.68 -19.25
N GLN A 368 -3.70 -6.16 -18.22
CA GLN A 368 -3.11 -5.17 -17.32
C GLN A 368 -1.98 -5.78 -16.49
N TYR A 369 -2.15 -6.99 -15.97
CA TYR A 369 -1.06 -7.66 -15.24
C TYR A 369 0.14 -7.95 -16.15
N ASP A 370 -0.09 -8.35 -17.41
CA ASP A 370 0.98 -8.52 -18.40
C ASP A 370 1.76 -7.21 -18.61
N GLN A 371 1.05 -6.08 -18.73
CA GLN A 371 1.68 -4.76 -18.84
C GLN A 371 2.44 -4.36 -17.57
N ALA A 372 1.88 -4.58 -16.38
CA ALA A 372 2.56 -4.30 -15.12
C ALA A 372 3.85 -5.12 -14.96
N ILE A 373 3.83 -6.40 -15.38
CA ILE A 373 5.00 -7.28 -15.41
C ILE A 373 6.03 -6.80 -16.45
N ALA A 374 5.59 -6.32 -17.61
CA ALA A 374 6.50 -5.76 -18.61
C ALA A 374 7.20 -4.48 -18.13
N LEU A 375 6.49 -3.62 -17.39
CA LEU A 375 7.04 -2.40 -16.78
C LEU A 375 7.97 -2.72 -15.59
N ASN A 376 7.64 -3.73 -14.79
CA ASN A 376 8.46 -4.20 -13.68
C ASN A 376 8.50 -5.75 -13.62
N PRO A 377 9.53 -6.38 -14.22
CA PRO A 377 9.67 -7.84 -14.24
C PRO A 377 9.84 -8.51 -12.86
N LYS A 378 10.08 -7.73 -11.80
CA LYS A 378 10.22 -8.19 -10.41
C LYS A 378 9.04 -7.75 -9.53
N HIS A 379 7.86 -7.52 -10.09
CA HIS A 379 6.66 -7.15 -9.33
C HIS A 379 5.92 -8.41 -8.78
N PRO A 380 6.11 -8.81 -7.51
CA PRO A 380 5.57 -10.08 -7.01
C PRO A 380 4.04 -10.14 -7.05
N PHE A 381 3.36 -9.04 -6.71
CA PHE A 381 1.89 -9.01 -6.66
C PHE A 381 1.23 -9.12 -8.05
N ALA A 382 1.85 -8.61 -9.11
CA ALA A 382 1.31 -8.72 -10.46
C ALA A 382 1.31 -10.18 -10.96
N TYR A 383 2.39 -10.93 -10.68
CA TYR A 383 2.41 -12.37 -10.95
C TYR A 383 1.39 -13.13 -10.10
N PHE A 384 1.30 -12.83 -8.81
CA PHE A 384 0.34 -13.47 -7.91
C PHE A 384 -1.10 -13.25 -8.38
N ASP A 385 -1.50 -12.00 -8.66
CA ASP A 385 -2.85 -11.68 -9.07
C ASP A 385 -3.16 -12.15 -10.49
N ARG A 386 -2.19 -12.14 -11.42
CA ARG A 386 -2.37 -12.80 -12.73
C ARG A 386 -2.58 -14.29 -12.57
N GLY A 387 -1.84 -14.95 -11.67
CA GLY A 387 -2.01 -16.36 -11.37
C GLY A 387 -3.39 -16.64 -10.78
N LYS A 388 -3.82 -15.89 -9.77
CA LYS A 388 -5.14 -15.99 -9.14
C LYS A 388 -6.27 -15.78 -10.15
N THR A 389 -6.16 -14.77 -11.01
CA THR A 389 -7.14 -14.52 -12.09
C THR A 389 -7.09 -15.61 -13.16
N SER A 390 -5.92 -16.18 -13.45
CA SER A 390 -5.79 -17.32 -14.35
C SER A 390 -6.48 -18.58 -13.82
N LEU A 391 -6.49 -18.80 -12.49
CA LEU A 391 -7.29 -19.87 -11.87
C LEU A 391 -8.80 -19.67 -12.11
N ARG A 392 -9.29 -18.42 -12.14
CA ARG A 392 -10.70 -18.13 -12.47
C ARG A 392 -11.07 -18.48 -13.91
N LEU A 393 -10.09 -18.59 -14.80
CA LEU A 393 -10.23 -18.98 -16.20
C LEU A 393 -9.77 -20.42 -16.47
N GLU A 394 -9.61 -21.24 -15.43
CA GLU A 394 -9.10 -22.63 -15.50
C GLU A 394 -7.71 -22.78 -16.16
N ARG A 395 -6.91 -21.72 -16.21
CA ARG A 395 -5.54 -21.73 -16.75
C ARG A 395 -4.53 -22.16 -15.68
N TYR A 396 -4.74 -23.34 -15.08
CA TYR A 396 -3.99 -23.81 -13.90
C TYR A 396 -2.48 -23.91 -14.14
N ALA A 397 -2.04 -24.42 -15.28
CA ALA A 397 -0.61 -24.55 -15.58
C ALA A 397 0.12 -23.20 -15.62
N GLN A 398 -0.53 -22.15 -16.15
CA GLN A 398 0.01 -20.80 -16.15
C GLN A 398 -0.04 -20.19 -14.75
N ALA A 399 -1.16 -20.39 -14.04
CA ALA A 399 -1.34 -19.89 -12.68
C ALA A 399 -0.28 -20.42 -11.71
N ILE A 400 0.00 -21.72 -11.73
CA ILE A 400 1.02 -22.35 -10.88
C ILE A 400 2.39 -21.71 -11.14
N LYS A 401 2.79 -21.57 -12.41
CA LYS A 401 4.07 -20.93 -12.78
C LYS A 401 4.18 -19.50 -12.26
N ASP A 402 3.11 -18.72 -12.40
CA ASP A 402 3.10 -17.32 -11.97
C ASP A 402 3.16 -17.19 -10.45
N ILE A 403 2.38 -18.00 -9.72
CA ILE A 403 2.38 -17.99 -8.26
C ILE A 403 3.73 -18.48 -7.71
N GLU A 404 4.33 -19.52 -8.30
CA GLU A 404 5.69 -19.97 -7.95
C GLU A 404 6.74 -18.87 -8.18
N TYR A 405 6.64 -18.13 -9.29
CA TYR A 405 7.55 -17.01 -9.56
C TYR A 405 7.35 -15.84 -8.58
N SER A 406 6.09 -15.54 -8.22
CA SER A 406 5.77 -14.57 -7.16
C SER A 406 6.42 -14.94 -5.83
N ILE A 407 6.28 -16.20 -5.40
CA ILE A 407 6.91 -16.74 -4.18
C ILE A 407 8.44 -16.69 -4.27
N LYS A 408 9.03 -16.93 -5.45
CA LYS A 408 10.48 -16.81 -5.64
C LYS A 408 10.98 -15.38 -5.41
N ILE A 409 10.21 -14.36 -5.79
CA ILE A 409 10.55 -12.95 -5.57
C ILE A 409 10.27 -12.54 -4.12
N HIS A 410 9.15 -12.97 -3.56
CA HIS A 410 8.70 -12.63 -2.22
C HIS A 410 8.28 -13.88 -1.44
N PRO A 411 9.24 -14.61 -0.81
CA PRO A 411 8.99 -15.90 -0.17
C PRO A 411 8.02 -15.85 1.02
N GLU A 412 7.89 -14.69 1.65
CA GLU A 412 7.04 -14.44 2.81
C GLU A 412 5.67 -13.85 2.42
N LEU A 413 5.06 -14.35 1.33
CA LEU A 413 3.68 -14.04 0.96
C LEU A 413 2.77 -15.25 1.28
N PRO A 414 2.18 -15.35 2.48
CA PRO A 414 1.35 -16.48 2.88
C PRO A 414 0.20 -16.79 1.93
N GLU A 415 -0.45 -15.74 1.42
CA GLU A 415 -1.58 -15.85 0.50
C GLU A 415 -1.18 -16.54 -0.81
N ALA A 416 0.00 -16.23 -1.35
CA ALA A 416 0.51 -16.88 -2.54
C ALA A 416 0.85 -18.36 -2.30
N GLN A 417 1.41 -18.68 -1.14
CA GLN A 417 1.70 -20.08 -0.76
C GLN A 417 0.41 -20.89 -0.61
N LEU A 418 -0.61 -20.32 0.01
CA LEU A 418 -1.90 -20.98 0.18
C LEU A 418 -2.63 -21.18 -1.17
N GLU A 419 -2.65 -20.17 -2.03
CA GLU A 419 -3.21 -20.27 -3.38
C GLU A 419 -2.48 -21.30 -4.24
N LEU A 420 -1.15 -21.38 -4.12
CA LEU A 420 -0.38 -22.46 -4.75
C LEU A 420 -0.83 -23.83 -4.25
N GLY A 421 -1.08 -23.96 -2.95
CA GLY A 421 -1.64 -25.18 -2.34
C GLY A 421 -2.95 -25.59 -2.99
N PHE A 422 -3.92 -24.67 -3.10
CA PHE A 422 -5.20 -24.94 -3.77
C PHE A 422 -5.03 -25.30 -5.25
N ALA A 423 -4.19 -24.58 -5.99
CA ALA A 423 -3.94 -24.86 -7.40
C ALA A 423 -3.32 -26.25 -7.62
N LEU A 424 -2.32 -26.62 -6.82
CA LEU A 424 -1.66 -27.92 -6.87
C LEU A 424 -2.62 -29.06 -6.50
N LEU A 425 -3.43 -28.86 -5.45
CA LEU A 425 -4.46 -29.84 -5.07
C LEU A 425 -5.48 -30.05 -6.20
N ALA A 426 -5.91 -28.99 -6.87
CA ALA A 426 -6.89 -29.07 -7.95
C ALA A 426 -6.37 -29.86 -9.17
N VAL A 427 -5.08 -29.72 -9.50
CA VAL A 427 -4.44 -30.51 -10.58
C VAL A 427 -4.01 -31.92 -10.14
N GLY A 428 -4.21 -32.29 -8.87
CA GLY A 428 -3.90 -33.62 -8.34
C GLY A 428 -2.49 -33.81 -7.79
N GLU A 429 -1.69 -32.75 -7.68
CA GLU A 429 -0.37 -32.78 -7.04
C GLU A 429 -0.48 -32.73 -5.51
N LEU A 430 -1.11 -33.78 -4.93
CA LEU A 430 -1.57 -33.79 -3.54
C LEU A 430 -0.45 -33.53 -2.52
N GLU A 431 0.71 -34.17 -2.70
CA GLU A 431 1.83 -34.06 -1.74
C GLU A 431 2.34 -32.62 -1.61
N ARG A 432 2.60 -31.96 -2.75
CA ARG A 432 3.01 -30.56 -2.79
C ARG A 432 1.86 -29.63 -2.36
N GLY A 433 0.64 -29.94 -2.80
CA GLY A 433 -0.54 -29.15 -2.49
C GLY A 433 -0.84 -29.09 -0.99
N PHE A 434 -0.81 -30.22 -0.28
CA PHE A 434 -1.03 -30.27 1.16
C PHE A 434 0.09 -29.60 1.95
N LYS A 435 1.35 -29.72 1.51
CA LYS A 435 2.47 -28.98 2.12
C LYS A 435 2.26 -27.47 2.06
N GLN A 436 1.85 -26.97 0.89
CA GLN A 436 1.57 -25.55 0.67
C GLN A 436 0.30 -25.10 1.42
N TYR A 437 -0.71 -25.97 1.53
CA TYR A 437 -1.94 -25.71 2.28
C TYR A 437 -1.71 -25.45 3.79
N GLU A 438 -0.61 -25.92 4.38
CA GLU A 438 -0.25 -25.59 5.77
C GLU A 438 0.03 -24.08 5.98
N TRP A 439 0.31 -23.33 4.93
CA TRP A 439 0.46 -21.87 5.02
C TRP A 439 -0.83 -21.16 5.40
N ARG A 440 -1.99 -21.85 5.36
CA ARG A 440 -3.26 -21.31 5.85
C ARG A 440 -3.14 -20.71 7.25
N TRP A 441 -2.33 -21.31 8.14
CA TRP A 441 -2.14 -20.82 9.50
C TRP A 441 -1.48 -19.43 9.58
N ARG A 442 -0.91 -18.94 8.48
CA ARG A 442 -0.35 -17.59 8.37
C ARG A 442 -1.29 -16.60 7.67
N CYS A 443 -2.41 -17.08 7.12
CA CYS A 443 -3.39 -16.29 6.39
C CYS A 443 -4.60 -15.93 7.28
N TRP A 444 -5.23 -14.79 7.01
CA TRP A 444 -6.54 -14.49 7.58
C TRP A 444 -7.64 -15.37 6.94
N PRO A 445 -8.68 -15.83 7.68
CA PRO A 445 -8.91 -15.63 9.12
C PRO A 445 -8.23 -16.69 10.01
N PHE A 446 -7.55 -17.69 9.46
CA PHE A 446 -6.99 -18.80 10.23
C PHE A 446 -5.96 -18.37 11.26
N LYS A 447 -5.11 -17.38 10.94
CA LYS A 447 -4.11 -16.84 11.87
C LYS A 447 -4.73 -16.29 13.16
N GLU A 448 -5.95 -15.75 13.10
CA GLU A 448 -6.69 -15.22 14.25
C GLU A 448 -7.39 -16.32 15.05
N LYS A 449 -7.61 -17.49 14.42
CA LYS A 449 -8.29 -18.64 15.01
C LYS A 449 -7.31 -19.68 15.56
N ILE A 450 -6.01 -19.39 15.62
CA ILE A 450 -5.03 -20.29 16.20
C ILE A 450 -5.34 -20.45 17.69
N ARG A 451 -5.75 -21.66 18.07
CA ARG A 451 -6.01 -22.01 19.46
C ARG A 451 -4.69 -22.33 20.19
N PRO A 452 -4.48 -21.82 21.42
CA PRO A 452 -3.37 -22.26 22.24
C PRO A 452 -3.61 -23.68 22.75
N PHE A 453 -2.63 -24.57 22.56
CA PHE A 453 -2.63 -25.93 23.08
C PHE A 453 -1.49 -26.10 24.09
N THR A 454 -1.73 -26.88 25.16
CA THR A 454 -0.73 -27.18 26.20
C THR A 454 0.14 -28.39 25.86
N ARG A 455 -0.28 -29.18 24.87
CA ARG A 455 0.40 -30.38 24.38
C ARG A 455 0.96 -30.10 22.98
N PRO A 456 1.98 -30.85 22.52
CA PRO A 456 2.57 -30.64 21.21
C PRO A 456 1.63 -31.07 20.06
N ALA A 457 1.77 -30.39 18.92
CA ALA A 457 1.13 -30.81 17.68
C ALA A 457 1.76 -32.10 17.15
N TRP A 458 0.95 -33.05 16.70
CA TRP A 458 1.42 -34.22 15.97
C TRP A 458 1.68 -33.83 14.51
N ASN A 459 2.84 -34.21 13.97
CA ASN A 459 3.30 -33.81 12.64
C ASN A 459 3.63 -35.02 11.72
N GLY A 460 3.15 -36.21 12.08
CA GLY A 460 3.39 -37.43 11.31
C GLY A 460 4.67 -38.21 11.69
N HIS A 461 5.61 -37.62 12.42
CA HIS A 461 6.90 -38.27 12.70
C HIS A 461 6.93 -39.09 14.00
N THR A 462 6.04 -38.79 14.95
CA THR A 462 6.00 -39.47 16.25
C THR A 462 5.04 -40.66 16.21
N ALA A 463 5.48 -41.81 16.73
CA ALA A 463 4.62 -42.99 16.86
C ALA A 463 3.46 -42.73 17.84
N LEU A 464 2.25 -43.14 17.45
CA LEU A 464 1.02 -42.94 18.23
C LEU A 464 0.55 -44.16 19.03
N SER A 465 1.25 -45.29 18.97
CA SER A 465 0.84 -46.51 19.67
C SER A 465 0.73 -46.27 21.19
N GLY A 466 -0.47 -46.49 21.74
CA GLY A 466 -0.79 -46.25 23.15
C GLY A 466 -0.86 -44.76 23.54
N LYS A 467 -0.86 -43.84 22.57
CA LYS A 467 -0.95 -42.39 22.79
C LYS A 467 -2.36 -41.89 22.49
N ARG A 468 -2.80 -40.89 23.26
CA ARG A 468 -4.05 -40.17 23.03
C ARG A 468 -3.80 -38.99 22.10
N ILE A 469 -4.57 -38.91 21.02
CA ILE A 469 -4.52 -37.79 20.07
C ILE A 469 -5.86 -37.08 20.00
N LEU A 470 -5.83 -35.76 20.21
CA LEU A 470 -6.97 -34.88 19.98
C LEU A 470 -6.97 -34.42 18.52
N LEU A 471 -7.91 -34.92 17.73
CA LEU A 471 -8.19 -34.39 16.40
C LEU A 471 -9.32 -33.38 16.49
N TYR A 472 -9.12 -32.19 15.94
CA TYR A 472 -10.12 -31.13 16.03
C TYR A 472 -10.50 -30.60 14.65
N ALA A 473 -11.78 -30.27 14.50
CA ALA A 473 -12.30 -29.61 13.31
C ALA A 473 -11.97 -28.12 13.35
N GLU A 474 -11.46 -27.59 12.24
CA GLU A 474 -11.10 -26.17 12.09
C GLU A 474 -11.81 -25.47 10.91
N GLN A 475 -12.64 -26.19 10.15
CA GLN A 475 -13.33 -25.72 8.94
C GLN A 475 -14.82 -26.07 8.96
N GLY A 476 -15.46 -26.20 7.79
CA GLY A 476 -16.88 -26.49 7.66
C GLY A 476 -17.24 -27.95 7.98
N LEU A 477 -18.55 -28.23 7.97
CA LEU A 477 -19.09 -29.57 8.21
C LEU A 477 -18.60 -30.58 7.16
N GLY A 478 -18.60 -30.18 5.87
CA GLY A 478 -18.15 -31.03 4.77
C GLY A 478 -16.68 -31.43 4.90
N ASP A 479 -15.82 -30.49 5.28
CA ASP A 479 -14.40 -30.73 5.53
C ASP A 479 -14.20 -31.74 6.66
N SER A 480 -14.94 -31.54 7.75
CA SER A 480 -14.85 -32.41 8.92
C SER A 480 -15.29 -33.84 8.55
N ILE A 481 -16.39 -34.00 7.81
CA ILE A 481 -16.84 -35.29 7.29
C ILE A 481 -15.79 -35.88 6.36
N GLN A 482 -15.20 -35.12 5.44
CA GLN A 482 -14.25 -35.68 4.49
C GLN A 482 -12.98 -36.17 5.16
N PHE A 483 -12.39 -35.37 6.05
CA PHE A 483 -11.07 -35.62 6.62
C PHE A 483 -11.09 -36.45 7.90
N VAL A 484 -12.26 -36.69 8.53
CA VAL A 484 -12.36 -37.67 9.62
C VAL A 484 -11.98 -39.09 9.18
N ARG A 485 -11.91 -39.37 7.86
CA ARG A 485 -11.43 -40.65 7.30
C ARG A 485 -10.05 -41.09 7.81
N TYR A 486 -9.21 -40.14 8.22
CA TYR A 486 -7.89 -40.44 8.77
C TYR A 486 -7.96 -40.88 10.24
N ALA A 487 -9.02 -40.53 10.97
CA ALA A 487 -9.14 -40.84 12.39
C ALA A 487 -9.15 -42.36 12.66
N PRO A 488 -9.95 -43.19 11.95
CA PRO A 488 -9.84 -44.64 12.08
C PRO A 488 -8.49 -45.23 11.68
N MET A 489 -7.82 -44.65 10.68
CA MET A 489 -6.46 -45.06 10.28
C MET A 489 -5.46 -44.82 11.42
N LEU A 490 -5.54 -43.70 12.14
CA LEU A 490 -4.71 -43.46 13.32
C LEU A 490 -5.05 -44.41 14.47
N ALA A 491 -6.32 -44.77 14.64
CA ALA A 491 -6.74 -45.77 15.61
C ALA A 491 -6.15 -47.16 15.30
N GLU A 492 -6.12 -47.56 14.02
CA GLU A 492 -5.48 -48.80 13.55
C GLU A 492 -3.95 -48.79 13.78
N MET A 493 -3.33 -47.60 13.83
CA MET A 493 -1.92 -47.42 14.24
C MET A 493 -1.72 -47.49 15.77
N GLY A 494 -2.78 -47.76 16.53
CA GLY A 494 -2.76 -47.91 17.98
C GLY A 494 -2.99 -46.61 18.77
N ALA A 495 -3.43 -45.54 18.12
CA ALA A 495 -3.76 -44.29 18.80
C ALA A 495 -5.13 -44.37 19.49
N GLU A 496 -5.26 -43.77 20.67
CA GLU A 496 -6.55 -43.47 21.26
C GLU A 496 -7.07 -42.12 20.72
N VAL A 497 -7.99 -42.16 19.76
CA VAL A 497 -8.43 -40.96 19.05
C VAL A 497 -9.61 -40.29 19.74
N ILE A 498 -9.44 -39.02 20.07
CA ILE A 498 -10.49 -38.12 20.58
C ILE A 498 -10.82 -37.12 19.46
N LEU A 499 -12.11 -36.95 19.15
CA LEU A 499 -12.58 -35.98 18.15
C LEU A 499 -13.25 -34.79 18.83
N GLU A 500 -12.83 -33.58 18.50
CA GLU A 500 -13.54 -32.33 18.84
C GLU A 500 -14.11 -31.72 17.55
N VAL A 501 -15.43 -31.68 17.43
CA VAL A 501 -16.11 -31.31 16.19
C VAL A 501 -17.29 -30.38 16.43
N GLN A 502 -17.82 -29.79 15.36
CA GLN A 502 -19.02 -28.95 15.40
C GLN A 502 -20.18 -29.78 16.00
N GLY A 503 -21.00 -29.15 16.85
CA GLY A 503 -22.11 -29.82 17.56
C GLY A 503 -22.98 -30.73 16.68
N PRO A 504 -23.44 -30.31 15.49
CA PRO A 504 -24.26 -31.15 14.61
C PRO A 504 -23.60 -32.46 14.14
N LEU A 505 -22.27 -32.60 14.20
CA LEU A 505 -21.55 -33.82 13.82
C LEU A 505 -21.30 -34.77 14.98
N VAL A 506 -21.44 -34.31 16.23
CA VAL A 506 -21.15 -35.13 17.43
C VAL A 506 -21.97 -36.43 17.45
N PRO A 507 -23.30 -36.42 17.22
CA PRO A 507 -24.11 -37.65 17.22
C PRO A 507 -23.65 -38.64 16.15
N LEU A 508 -23.33 -38.15 14.94
CA LEU A 508 -22.88 -38.99 13.84
C LEU A 508 -21.50 -39.61 14.11
N PHE A 509 -20.54 -38.79 14.56
CA PHE A 509 -19.15 -39.24 14.71
C PHE A 509 -18.96 -40.22 15.88
N LYS A 510 -19.88 -40.27 16.85
CA LYS A 510 -19.92 -41.31 17.89
C LYS A 510 -20.03 -42.73 17.33
N HIS A 511 -20.51 -42.87 16.10
CA HIS A 511 -20.64 -44.16 15.41
C HIS A 511 -19.48 -44.49 14.48
N LEU A 512 -18.41 -43.68 14.46
CA LEU A 512 -17.18 -44.01 13.74
C LEU A 512 -16.37 -45.11 14.47
N SER A 513 -15.94 -46.10 13.72
CA SER A 513 -15.07 -47.17 14.24
C SER A 513 -13.71 -46.63 14.68
N GLY A 514 -13.21 -47.11 15.84
CA GLY A 514 -11.90 -46.77 16.37
C GLY A 514 -11.81 -45.44 17.13
N ILE A 515 -12.92 -44.72 17.28
CA ILE A 515 -12.94 -43.44 18.00
C ILE A 515 -13.23 -43.66 19.48
N LYS A 516 -12.36 -43.16 20.35
CA LYS A 516 -12.48 -43.31 21.81
C LYS A 516 -13.57 -42.40 22.37
N GLN A 517 -13.60 -41.16 21.91
CA GLN A 517 -14.52 -40.14 22.41
C GLN A 517 -14.76 -39.08 21.33
N VAL A 518 -15.98 -38.53 21.30
CA VAL A 518 -16.35 -37.37 20.48
C VAL A 518 -16.95 -36.31 21.39
N ILE A 519 -16.43 -35.10 21.28
CA ILE A 519 -16.87 -33.93 22.04
C ILE A 519 -17.25 -32.80 21.08
N ALA A 520 -18.11 -31.89 21.56
CA ALA A 520 -18.44 -30.68 20.81
C ALA A 520 -17.33 -29.63 20.96
N GLN A 521 -17.13 -28.80 19.93
CA GLN A 521 -16.28 -27.61 20.01
C GLN A 521 -16.72 -26.73 21.20
N GLY A 522 -15.75 -26.34 22.02
CA GLY A 522 -15.98 -25.55 23.23
C GLY A 522 -16.12 -26.39 24.51
N GLU A 523 -16.30 -27.71 24.39
CA GLU A 523 -16.17 -28.62 25.54
C GLU A 523 -14.70 -28.79 25.93
N VAL A 524 -14.46 -29.08 27.22
CA VAL A 524 -13.10 -29.35 27.70
C VAL A 524 -12.68 -30.75 27.25
N PRO A 525 -11.62 -30.89 26.44
CA PRO A 525 -11.16 -32.21 26.04
C PRO A 525 -10.61 -32.99 27.24
N PRO A 526 -10.77 -34.33 27.26
CA PRO A 526 -10.04 -35.17 28.21
C PRO A 526 -8.53 -35.01 27.99
N ASP A 527 -7.69 -35.50 28.91
CA ASP A 527 -6.24 -35.40 28.74
C ASP A 527 -5.75 -36.16 27.48
N TYR A 528 -4.78 -35.58 26.78
CA TYR A 528 -4.21 -36.09 25.52
C TYR A 528 -2.70 -35.86 25.46
N ASP A 529 -2.01 -36.63 24.63
CA ASP A 529 -0.55 -36.54 24.42
C ASP A 529 -0.20 -35.60 23.26
N PHE A 530 -1.01 -35.62 22.19
CA PHE A 530 -0.82 -34.81 20.99
C PHE A 530 -2.13 -34.24 20.47
N HIS A 531 -2.06 -33.18 19.66
CA HIS A 531 -3.20 -32.66 18.91
C HIS A 531 -2.90 -32.51 17.41
N ALA A 532 -3.91 -32.59 16.55
CA ALA A 532 -3.78 -32.26 15.13
C ALA A 532 -5.11 -31.75 14.55
N PRO A 533 -5.09 -30.71 13.69
CA PRO A 533 -6.28 -30.28 12.95
C PRO A 533 -6.61 -31.31 11.86
N LEU A 534 -7.91 -31.56 11.62
CA LEU A 534 -8.35 -32.59 10.67
C LEU A 534 -7.79 -32.38 9.26
N MET A 535 -7.73 -31.14 8.76
CA MET A 535 -7.23 -30.90 7.40
C MET A 535 -5.71 -30.89 7.25
N SER A 536 -4.93 -31.02 8.34
CA SER A 536 -3.49 -31.28 8.23
C SER A 536 -3.16 -32.76 8.17
N LEU A 537 -4.11 -33.66 8.47
CA LEU A 537 -3.88 -35.11 8.44
C LEU A 537 -3.41 -35.63 7.07
N PRO A 538 -3.93 -35.17 5.92
CA PRO A 538 -3.39 -35.58 4.63
C PRO A 538 -1.90 -35.24 4.46
N PHE A 539 -1.44 -34.11 5.00
CA PHE A 539 -0.02 -33.74 4.97
C PHE A 539 0.80 -34.64 5.90
N TYR A 540 0.36 -34.81 7.15
CA TYR A 540 1.08 -35.61 8.15
C TYR A 540 1.13 -37.10 7.80
N CYS A 541 0.11 -37.61 7.12
CA CYS A 541 0.05 -38.97 6.60
C CYS A 541 0.67 -39.12 5.20
N GLN A 542 1.28 -38.06 4.64
CA GLN A 542 1.95 -38.06 3.33
C GLN A 542 1.06 -38.58 2.19
N THR A 543 -0.20 -38.14 2.17
CA THR A 543 -1.22 -38.63 1.24
C THR A 543 -0.86 -38.34 -0.22
N LYS A 544 -0.87 -39.41 -1.03
CA LYS A 544 -0.79 -39.42 -2.49
C LYS A 544 -2.11 -39.91 -3.07
N ALA A 545 -2.32 -39.74 -4.37
CA ALA A 545 -3.57 -40.15 -5.02
C ALA A 545 -3.90 -41.64 -4.78
N GLN A 546 -2.89 -42.50 -4.72
CA GLN A 546 -3.06 -43.95 -4.49
C GLN A 546 -3.15 -44.33 -3.00
N SER A 547 -2.81 -43.42 -2.09
CA SER A 547 -2.78 -43.67 -0.64
C SER A 547 -3.84 -42.91 0.14
N ILE A 548 -4.78 -42.26 -0.55
CA ILE A 548 -5.98 -41.71 0.10
C ILE A 548 -6.67 -42.86 0.83
N PRO A 549 -6.96 -42.74 2.15
CA PRO A 549 -7.69 -43.77 2.86
C PRO A 549 -9.06 -43.99 2.21
N GLN A 550 -9.19 -45.11 1.52
CA GLN A 550 -10.42 -45.53 0.87
C GLN A 550 -11.12 -46.56 1.76
N ARG A 551 -12.37 -46.25 2.11
CA ARG A 551 -13.32 -47.20 2.66
C ARG A 551 -14.58 -47.11 1.82
N ALA A 552 -15.21 -48.25 1.54
CA ALA A 552 -16.46 -48.28 0.77
C ALA A 552 -17.56 -47.45 1.46
N SER A 553 -17.55 -47.44 2.80
CA SER A 553 -18.32 -46.53 3.64
C SER A 553 -17.59 -46.31 4.96
N TYR A 554 -17.82 -45.15 5.59
CA TYR A 554 -17.34 -44.86 6.94
C TYR A 554 -18.29 -45.44 7.99
N TYR A 555 -19.59 -45.49 7.65
CA TYR A 555 -20.67 -45.90 8.51
C TYR A 555 -21.48 -47.03 7.89
N ASP A 556 -22.03 -47.93 8.72
CA ASP A 556 -23.06 -48.84 8.27
C ASP A 556 -24.41 -48.09 8.19
N PRO A 557 -25.05 -47.98 7.00
CA PRO A 557 -26.32 -47.26 6.84
C PRO A 557 -27.43 -47.77 7.78
N ASP A 558 -27.48 -49.06 8.09
CA ASP A 558 -28.49 -49.62 8.98
C ASP A 558 -28.20 -49.30 10.44
N VAL A 559 -26.92 -49.22 10.84
CA VAL A 559 -26.54 -48.74 12.18
C VAL A 559 -26.93 -47.28 12.36
N VAL A 560 -26.65 -46.44 11.36
CA VAL A 560 -27.02 -45.01 11.37
C VAL A 560 -28.53 -44.83 11.48
N LYS A 561 -29.33 -45.56 10.69
CA LYS A 561 -30.80 -45.51 10.77
C LYS A 561 -31.34 -45.92 12.14
N ARG A 562 -30.83 -47.00 12.72
CA ARG A 562 -31.25 -47.45 14.06
C ARG A 562 -30.87 -46.45 15.15
N ALA A 563 -29.68 -45.86 15.06
CA ALA A 563 -29.19 -44.92 16.06
C ALA A 563 -29.98 -43.60 16.05
N ALA A 564 -30.39 -43.14 14.87
CA ALA A 564 -31.11 -41.87 14.74
C ALA A 564 -32.58 -41.94 15.20
N GLY A 565 -33.20 -43.13 15.23
CA GLY A 565 -34.55 -43.32 15.80
C GLY A 565 -35.69 -42.58 15.09
N GLY A 566 -35.51 -42.24 13.81
CA GLY A 566 -36.19 -41.13 13.14
C GLY A 566 -37.71 -41.13 13.01
N ASN A 567 -38.31 -39.95 13.23
CA ASN A 567 -39.72 -39.67 12.97
C ASN A 567 -40.06 -39.42 11.49
N TRP A 568 -39.07 -39.31 10.59
CA TRP A 568 -39.28 -39.05 9.15
C TRP A 568 -39.74 -40.29 8.37
N GLN A 569 -39.58 -41.49 8.91
CA GLN A 569 -39.89 -42.73 8.21
C GLN A 569 -41.37 -42.81 7.79
N GLY A 570 -42.28 -42.22 8.58
CA GLY A 570 -43.70 -42.11 8.24
C GLY A 570 -44.01 -41.11 7.13
N GLN A 571 -43.06 -40.24 6.75
CA GLN A 571 -43.18 -39.28 5.65
C GLN A 571 -42.59 -39.80 4.34
N LEU A 572 -41.87 -40.93 4.38
CA LEU A 572 -41.41 -41.61 3.17
C LEU A 572 -42.59 -42.30 2.49
N LYS A 573 -42.77 -42.06 1.19
CA LYS A 573 -43.81 -42.73 0.41
C LYS A 573 -43.56 -44.24 0.39
N ALA A 574 -44.61 -45.00 0.66
CA ALA A 574 -44.64 -46.44 0.42
C ALA A 574 -44.81 -46.68 -1.08
N SER A 575 -43.69 -46.77 -1.79
CA SER A 575 -43.60 -46.82 -3.25
C SER A 575 -42.44 -47.72 -3.67
N GLU A 576 -42.60 -48.40 -4.81
CA GLU A 576 -41.53 -49.19 -5.45
C GLU A 576 -40.59 -48.31 -6.29
N ARG A 577 -40.94 -47.03 -6.50
CA ARG A 577 -40.09 -46.09 -7.22
C ARG A 577 -38.81 -45.81 -6.44
N LYS A 578 -37.73 -45.51 -7.18
CA LYS A 578 -36.46 -45.10 -6.60
C LYS A 578 -36.62 -43.82 -5.79
N LYS A 579 -36.03 -43.80 -4.59
CA LYS A 579 -36.02 -42.65 -3.69
C LYS A 579 -34.79 -41.80 -3.94
N ILE A 580 -34.98 -40.53 -4.28
CA ILE A 580 -33.89 -39.62 -4.66
C ILE A 580 -33.85 -38.44 -3.71
N GLY A 581 -32.73 -38.28 -3.02
CA GLY A 581 -32.45 -37.11 -2.20
C GLY A 581 -31.90 -35.95 -3.04
N ILE A 582 -32.41 -34.73 -2.86
CA ILE A 582 -32.03 -33.56 -3.67
C ILE A 582 -31.53 -32.38 -2.83
N VAL A 583 -30.48 -31.72 -3.34
CA VAL A 583 -29.93 -30.45 -2.84
C VAL A 583 -29.44 -29.62 -4.03
N TRP A 584 -29.93 -28.40 -4.20
CA TRP A 584 -29.60 -27.56 -5.37
C TRP A 584 -28.85 -26.28 -4.99
N ALA A 585 -28.80 -25.93 -3.70
CA ALA A 585 -28.07 -24.76 -3.23
C ALA A 585 -27.23 -25.07 -1.98
N GLY A 586 -26.18 -24.28 -1.77
CA GLY A 586 -25.41 -24.30 -0.54
C GLY A 586 -25.96 -23.34 0.52
N SER A 587 -25.21 -23.18 1.61
CA SER A 587 -25.58 -22.28 2.71
C SER A 587 -25.51 -20.81 2.30
N ARG A 588 -26.48 -20.01 2.76
CA ARG A 588 -26.59 -18.57 2.49
C ARG A 588 -25.42 -17.75 3.06
N ASP A 589 -24.80 -18.22 4.12
CA ASP A 589 -23.68 -17.54 4.78
C ASP A 589 -22.34 -17.72 4.04
N PHE A 590 -22.34 -18.52 2.96
CA PHE A 590 -21.13 -18.78 2.19
C PHE A 590 -20.91 -17.73 1.09
N VAL A 591 -19.77 -17.05 1.15
CA VAL A 591 -19.39 -15.92 0.26
C VAL A 591 -19.45 -16.25 -1.25
N HIS A 592 -19.35 -17.52 -1.64
CA HIS A 592 -19.39 -17.96 -3.04
C HIS A 592 -20.62 -18.79 -3.41
N ASP A 593 -21.69 -18.77 -2.60
CA ASP A 593 -22.83 -19.64 -2.83
C ASP A 593 -23.48 -19.46 -4.21
N LYS A 594 -23.61 -18.20 -4.66
CA LYS A 594 -24.13 -17.86 -6.00
C LYS A 594 -23.44 -18.58 -7.16
N LYS A 595 -22.17 -18.97 -7.00
CA LYS A 595 -21.40 -19.64 -8.07
C LYS A 595 -21.69 -21.14 -8.13
N ARG A 596 -22.03 -21.76 -7.00
CA ARG A 596 -22.23 -23.23 -6.88
C ARG A 596 -23.69 -23.67 -6.77
N SER A 597 -24.61 -22.73 -6.51
CA SER A 597 -26.05 -23.00 -6.40
C SER A 597 -26.71 -22.95 -7.78
N VAL A 598 -27.63 -23.88 -8.01
CA VAL A 598 -28.46 -23.96 -9.23
C VAL A 598 -29.77 -23.23 -8.97
N PRO A 599 -30.20 -22.29 -9.84
CA PRO A 599 -31.55 -21.73 -9.75
C PRO A 599 -32.60 -22.84 -9.78
N PHE A 600 -33.57 -22.82 -8.86
CA PHE A 600 -34.56 -23.90 -8.74
C PHE A 600 -35.34 -24.10 -10.04
N ALA A 601 -35.68 -23.03 -10.76
CA ALA A 601 -36.36 -23.10 -12.06
C ALA A 601 -35.55 -23.84 -13.14
N THR A 602 -34.22 -23.87 -13.05
CA THR A 602 -33.37 -24.69 -13.92
C THR A 602 -33.32 -26.13 -13.40
N PHE A 603 -33.24 -26.30 -12.07
CA PHE A 603 -33.17 -27.60 -11.40
C PHE A 603 -34.47 -28.42 -11.54
N GLU A 604 -35.64 -27.78 -11.60
CA GLU A 604 -36.95 -28.46 -11.59
C GLU A 604 -37.14 -29.47 -12.74
N LYS A 605 -36.36 -29.34 -13.83
CA LYS A 605 -36.37 -30.29 -14.95
C LYS A 605 -36.04 -31.71 -14.51
N ILE A 606 -35.19 -31.89 -13.49
CA ILE A 606 -34.85 -33.21 -12.93
C ILE A 606 -36.08 -33.86 -12.29
N LEU A 607 -37.00 -33.07 -11.74
CA LEU A 607 -38.18 -33.54 -11.00
C LEU A 607 -39.25 -34.18 -11.90
N SER A 608 -39.05 -34.16 -13.22
CA SER A 608 -39.92 -34.84 -14.19
C SER A 608 -39.65 -36.34 -14.33
N ALA A 609 -38.56 -36.84 -13.75
CA ALA A 609 -38.21 -38.27 -13.80
C ALA A 609 -39.15 -39.13 -12.94
N ASP A 610 -39.31 -40.41 -13.29
CA ASP A 610 -40.24 -41.35 -12.63
C ASP A 610 -39.70 -41.88 -11.27
N ALA A 611 -39.52 -40.97 -10.32
CA ALA A 611 -38.91 -41.22 -9.01
C ALA A 611 -39.65 -40.51 -7.87
N ASP A 612 -39.39 -40.94 -6.64
CA ASP A 612 -39.84 -40.23 -5.44
C ASP A 612 -38.72 -39.34 -4.90
N PHE A 613 -38.91 -38.02 -5.03
CA PHE A 613 -37.93 -37.02 -4.60
C PHE A 613 -38.14 -36.58 -3.15
N TYR A 614 -37.03 -36.35 -2.44
CA TYR A 614 -37.00 -35.90 -1.04
C TYR A 614 -36.00 -34.75 -0.88
N CYS A 615 -36.42 -33.64 -0.27
CA CYS A 615 -35.53 -32.52 -0.02
C CYS A 615 -34.58 -32.83 1.13
N LEU A 616 -33.26 -32.81 0.85
CA LEU A 616 -32.22 -32.95 1.88
C LEU A 616 -31.61 -31.59 2.28
N GLN A 617 -32.06 -30.51 1.65
CA GLN A 617 -31.57 -29.17 1.92
C GLN A 617 -32.19 -28.65 3.22
N LYS A 618 -31.35 -28.13 4.12
CA LYS A 618 -31.81 -27.64 5.42
C LYS A 618 -32.54 -26.29 5.32
N GLU A 619 -32.02 -25.37 4.52
CA GLU A 619 -32.53 -24.02 4.36
C GLU A 619 -32.97 -23.76 2.92
N ILE A 620 -34.19 -23.25 2.72
CA ILE A 620 -34.76 -22.98 1.39
C ILE A 620 -35.40 -21.60 1.32
N HIS A 621 -35.49 -21.01 0.13
CA HIS A 621 -36.28 -19.80 -0.10
C HIS A 621 -37.78 -20.11 -0.11
N GLU A 622 -38.60 -19.13 0.27
CA GLU A 622 -40.07 -19.27 0.24
C GLU A 622 -40.59 -19.65 -1.16
N THR A 623 -39.96 -19.11 -2.21
CA THR A 623 -40.26 -19.45 -3.61
C THR A 623 -39.97 -20.91 -3.93
N ASP A 624 -38.88 -21.45 -3.41
CA ASP A 624 -38.48 -22.85 -3.64
C ASP A 624 -39.40 -23.78 -2.85
N LEU A 625 -39.80 -23.42 -1.62
CA LEU A 625 -40.77 -24.17 -0.83
C LEU A 625 -42.12 -24.31 -1.54
N ALA A 626 -42.62 -23.21 -2.14
CA ALA A 626 -43.85 -23.26 -2.93
C ALA A 626 -43.73 -24.24 -4.11
N ALA A 627 -42.57 -24.29 -4.76
CA ALA A 627 -42.30 -25.23 -5.85
C ALA A 627 -42.17 -26.68 -5.35
N LEU A 628 -41.50 -26.95 -4.22
CA LEU A 628 -41.47 -28.30 -3.61
C LEU A 628 -42.88 -28.81 -3.31
N ASN A 629 -43.74 -27.96 -2.74
CA ASN A 629 -45.13 -28.30 -2.45
C ASN A 629 -45.92 -28.65 -3.72
N LYS A 630 -45.68 -27.95 -4.84
CA LYS A 630 -46.28 -28.25 -6.15
C LYS A 630 -45.93 -29.66 -6.63
N TYR A 631 -44.71 -30.14 -6.39
CA TYR A 631 -44.27 -31.49 -6.77
C TYR A 631 -44.50 -32.54 -5.66
N GLY A 632 -45.09 -32.15 -4.53
CA GLY A 632 -45.33 -33.05 -3.39
C GLY A 632 -44.04 -33.61 -2.77
N ILE A 633 -42.97 -32.82 -2.78
CA ILE A 633 -41.66 -33.20 -2.25
C ILE A 633 -41.59 -32.82 -0.76
N PRO A 634 -41.38 -33.79 0.16
CA PRO A 634 -41.27 -33.49 1.58
C PRO A 634 -40.07 -32.60 1.87
N PHE A 635 -40.30 -31.55 2.64
CA PHE A 635 -39.26 -30.69 3.23
C PHE A 635 -39.24 -30.90 4.74
N PHE A 636 -38.08 -31.31 5.26
CA PHE A 636 -37.95 -31.67 6.67
C PHE A 636 -37.54 -30.50 7.57
N GLY A 637 -36.87 -29.46 7.02
CA GLY A 637 -36.48 -28.26 7.75
C GLY A 637 -35.84 -28.54 9.11
N ASP A 638 -36.38 -27.93 10.17
CA ASP A 638 -35.93 -28.14 11.56
C ASP A 638 -36.31 -29.52 12.13
N GLY A 639 -37.07 -30.34 11.40
CA GLY A 639 -37.37 -31.73 11.76
C GLY A 639 -36.16 -32.67 11.66
N LEU A 640 -35.03 -32.20 11.12
CA LEU A 640 -33.72 -32.87 11.18
C LEU A 640 -32.76 -32.02 12.03
N HIS A 641 -32.55 -32.43 13.27
CA HIS A 641 -31.84 -31.67 14.30
C HIS A 641 -30.32 -31.73 14.12
N ASP A 642 -29.81 -32.88 13.66
CA ASP A 642 -28.38 -33.14 13.50
C ASP A 642 -28.04 -33.91 12.22
N LEU A 643 -26.74 -34.15 12.02
CA LEU A 643 -26.26 -34.85 10.83
C LEU A 643 -26.41 -36.37 10.93
N LEU A 644 -26.69 -36.93 12.12
CA LEU A 644 -27.03 -38.35 12.26
C LEU A 644 -28.43 -38.63 11.68
N GLU A 645 -29.40 -37.78 11.98
CA GLU A 645 -30.75 -37.85 11.39
C GLU A 645 -30.72 -37.63 9.87
N THR A 646 -29.94 -36.64 9.41
CA THR A 646 -29.75 -36.39 7.97
C THR A 646 -29.08 -37.58 7.28
N ALA A 647 -28.07 -38.18 7.91
CA ALA A 647 -27.40 -39.38 7.39
C ALA A 647 -28.35 -40.57 7.31
N ALA A 648 -29.24 -40.73 8.30
CA ALA A 648 -30.22 -41.79 8.33
C ALA A 648 -31.30 -41.61 7.24
N LEU A 649 -31.73 -40.38 6.95
CA LEU A 649 -32.60 -40.10 5.81
C LEU A 649 -31.89 -40.42 4.47
N ILE A 650 -30.62 -40.04 4.31
CA ILE A 650 -29.81 -40.40 3.14
C ILE A 650 -29.65 -41.92 3.02
N ALA A 651 -29.55 -42.63 4.13
CA ALA A 651 -29.46 -44.10 4.14
C ALA A 651 -30.71 -44.79 3.52
N ASP A 652 -31.86 -44.12 3.49
CA ASP A 652 -33.08 -44.61 2.82
C ASP A 652 -33.19 -44.18 1.34
N MET A 653 -32.27 -43.35 0.83
CA MET A 653 -32.24 -42.95 -0.57
C MET A 653 -31.47 -43.96 -1.43
N ASP A 654 -31.93 -44.17 -2.66
CA ASP A 654 -31.22 -44.95 -3.69
C ASP A 654 -30.12 -44.12 -4.35
N LEU A 655 -30.33 -42.81 -4.48
CA LEU A 655 -29.42 -41.85 -5.09
C LEU A 655 -29.55 -40.49 -4.38
N VAL A 656 -28.44 -39.77 -4.25
CA VAL A 656 -28.42 -38.36 -3.85
C VAL A 656 -27.92 -37.51 -5.00
N ILE A 657 -28.68 -36.49 -5.41
CA ILE A 657 -28.26 -35.48 -6.40
C ILE A 657 -28.05 -34.16 -5.65
N THR A 658 -26.82 -33.65 -5.64
CA THR A 658 -26.45 -32.51 -4.80
C THR A 658 -25.48 -31.58 -5.50
N VAL A 659 -25.51 -30.29 -5.17
CA VAL A 659 -24.34 -29.40 -5.38
C VAL A 659 -23.23 -29.70 -4.37
N ASP A 660 -22.05 -29.12 -4.57
CA ASP A 660 -20.88 -29.26 -3.68
C ASP A 660 -21.12 -28.68 -2.26
N THR A 661 -21.64 -29.54 -1.36
CA THR A 661 -22.02 -29.22 0.02
C THR A 661 -21.64 -30.36 0.97
N SER A 662 -21.86 -30.16 2.29
CA SER A 662 -21.70 -31.23 3.28
C SER A 662 -22.53 -32.49 2.97
N ILE A 663 -23.64 -32.37 2.24
CA ILE A 663 -24.48 -33.51 1.85
C ILE A 663 -23.76 -34.41 0.83
N ALA A 664 -22.95 -33.86 -0.06
CA ALA A 664 -22.12 -34.64 -0.98
C ALA A 664 -21.13 -35.53 -0.20
N HIS A 665 -20.46 -34.94 0.80
CA HIS A 665 -19.54 -35.65 1.67
C HIS A 665 -20.25 -36.67 2.57
N LEU A 666 -21.44 -36.34 3.07
CA LEU A 666 -22.23 -37.22 3.93
C LEU A 666 -22.72 -38.46 3.17
N ALA A 667 -23.31 -38.27 1.98
CA ALA A 667 -23.75 -39.37 1.13
C ALA A 667 -22.56 -40.26 0.70
N GLY A 668 -21.44 -39.64 0.30
CA GLY A 668 -20.20 -40.35 0.00
C GLY A 668 -19.65 -41.12 1.21
N SER A 669 -19.76 -40.57 2.43
CA SER A 669 -19.33 -41.25 3.67
C SER A 669 -20.20 -42.44 4.05
N LEU A 670 -21.42 -42.54 3.51
CA LEU A 670 -22.33 -43.68 3.68
C LEU A 670 -22.18 -44.73 2.57
N GLY A 671 -21.30 -44.49 1.59
CA GLY A 671 -21.17 -45.33 0.40
C GLY A 671 -22.39 -45.29 -0.52
N LYS A 672 -23.28 -44.30 -0.36
CA LYS A 672 -24.47 -44.15 -1.20
C LYS A 672 -24.08 -43.59 -2.57
N PRO A 673 -24.75 -44.02 -3.66
CA PRO A 673 -24.62 -43.35 -4.95
C PRO A 673 -24.91 -41.85 -4.79
N VAL A 674 -23.98 -41.01 -5.24
CA VAL A 674 -24.12 -39.56 -5.13
C VAL A 674 -23.65 -38.87 -6.40
N TRP A 675 -24.50 -38.02 -6.98
CA TRP A 675 -24.21 -37.21 -8.15
C TRP A 675 -24.00 -35.77 -7.73
N ILE A 676 -22.83 -35.24 -8.04
CA ILE A 676 -22.38 -33.94 -7.56
C ILE A 676 -22.31 -32.97 -8.73
N MET A 677 -23.12 -31.92 -8.66
CA MET A 677 -23.08 -30.78 -9.57
C MET A 677 -21.99 -29.81 -9.13
N LEU A 678 -21.04 -29.56 -10.03
CA LEU A 678 -19.88 -28.73 -9.80
C LEU A 678 -19.95 -27.45 -10.63
N PRO A 679 -19.62 -26.28 -10.02
CA PRO A 679 -19.53 -25.02 -10.74
C PRO A 679 -18.36 -25.04 -11.74
N PHE A 680 -18.29 -24.01 -12.59
CA PHE A 680 -17.22 -23.88 -13.59
C PHE A 680 -15.83 -23.99 -12.96
N ASN A 681 -15.58 -23.30 -11.85
CA ASN A 681 -14.35 -23.47 -11.07
C ASN A 681 -14.67 -24.30 -9.81
N PRO A 682 -14.45 -25.63 -9.83
CA PRO A 682 -14.79 -26.51 -8.73
C PRO A 682 -13.85 -26.35 -7.55
N ASP A 683 -14.29 -26.75 -6.36
CA ASP A 683 -13.37 -26.94 -5.24
C ASP A 683 -12.30 -27.99 -5.61
N TRP A 684 -11.06 -27.77 -5.14
CA TRP A 684 -9.89 -28.56 -5.48
C TRP A 684 -10.07 -30.06 -5.21
N ARG A 685 -10.93 -30.44 -4.25
CA ARG A 685 -11.21 -31.84 -3.90
C ARG A 685 -11.74 -32.63 -5.08
N TRP A 686 -12.47 -31.98 -5.97
CA TRP A 686 -13.13 -32.62 -7.10
C TRP A 686 -12.25 -32.69 -8.34
N MET A 687 -11.06 -32.09 -8.32
CA MET A 687 -10.15 -32.00 -9.47
C MET A 687 -10.83 -31.36 -10.70
N LEU A 688 -10.15 -31.34 -11.87
CA LEU A 688 -10.59 -30.53 -13.01
C LEU A 688 -11.41 -31.30 -14.06
N GLU A 689 -10.96 -32.46 -14.50
CA GLU A 689 -11.50 -33.08 -15.73
C GLU A 689 -12.35 -34.33 -15.49
N ARG A 690 -12.21 -34.94 -14.31
CA ARG A 690 -12.73 -36.28 -14.01
C ARG A 690 -14.24 -36.29 -13.81
N ARG A 691 -14.91 -37.40 -14.16
CA ARG A 691 -16.32 -37.67 -13.81
C ARG A 691 -16.48 -38.51 -12.55
N ASP A 692 -15.38 -39.00 -11.99
CA ASP A 692 -15.27 -39.72 -10.73
C ASP A 692 -14.39 -38.92 -9.74
N THR A 693 -14.21 -39.44 -8.52
CA THR A 693 -13.38 -38.80 -7.50
C THR A 693 -12.61 -39.84 -6.69
N PRO A 694 -11.34 -39.60 -6.33
CA PRO A 694 -10.57 -40.52 -5.51
C PRO A 694 -11.03 -40.53 -4.03
N TRP A 695 -11.91 -39.59 -3.64
CA TRP A 695 -12.40 -39.46 -2.26
C TRP A 695 -13.59 -40.36 -1.96
N TYR A 696 -14.49 -40.55 -2.92
CA TYR A 696 -15.75 -41.28 -2.75
C TYR A 696 -16.02 -42.16 -3.98
N PRO A 697 -15.78 -43.48 -3.91
CA PRO A 697 -16.00 -44.38 -5.04
C PRO A 697 -17.44 -44.41 -5.57
N SER A 698 -18.42 -44.06 -4.72
CA SER A 698 -19.85 -44.00 -5.09
C SER A 698 -20.26 -42.68 -5.77
N ALA A 699 -19.33 -41.73 -5.92
CA ALA A 699 -19.64 -40.40 -6.41
C ALA A 699 -19.40 -40.24 -7.92
N ARG A 700 -20.32 -39.52 -8.58
CA ARG A 700 -20.23 -39.12 -9.99
C ARG A 700 -20.31 -37.60 -10.09
N LEU A 701 -19.48 -37.00 -10.94
CA LEU A 701 -19.32 -35.54 -11.04
C LEU A 701 -19.89 -35.01 -12.36
N PHE A 702 -20.64 -33.91 -12.28
CA PHE A 702 -21.22 -33.19 -13.40
C PHE A 702 -20.76 -31.74 -13.35
N ARG A 703 -20.17 -31.24 -14.44
CA ARG A 703 -19.41 -29.98 -14.41
C ARG A 703 -20.03 -28.95 -15.33
N GLN A 704 -20.22 -27.75 -14.79
CA GLN A 704 -20.59 -26.57 -15.56
C GLN A 704 -19.46 -26.21 -16.54
N ARG A 705 -19.81 -25.92 -17.81
CA ARG A 705 -18.86 -25.55 -18.88
C ARG A 705 -18.66 -24.04 -19.02
N THR A 706 -19.61 -23.26 -18.55
CA THR A 706 -19.61 -21.79 -18.62
C THR A 706 -20.11 -21.25 -17.29
N ILE A 707 -19.42 -20.27 -16.71
CA ILE A 707 -19.79 -19.67 -15.42
C ILE A 707 -21.28 -19.27 -15.43
N TYR A 708 -22.00 -19.66 -14.37
CA TYR A 708 -23.44 -19.39 -14.15
C TYR A 708 -24.43 -20.10 -15.09
N GLN A 709 -23.99 -20.90 -16.06
CA GLN A 709 -24.88 -21.67 -16.95
C GLN A 709 -25.00 -23.14 -16.50
N TRP A 710 -26.16 -23.53 -16.00
CA TRP A 710 -26.39 -24.86 -15.41
C TRP A 710 -27.19 -25.81 -16.30
N GLU A 711 -27.77 -25.31 -17.40
CA GLU A 711 -28.67 -26.05 -18.28
C GLU A 711 -28.03 -27.34 -18.80
N SER A 712 -26.80 -27.24 -19.31
CA SER A 712 -26.06 -28.41 -19.82
C SER A 712 -25.74 -29.47 -18.75
N VAL A 713 -25.62 -29.07 -17.49
CA VAL A 713 -25.41 -29.97 -16.35
C VAL A 713 -26.71 -30.69 -16.02
N ILE A 714 -27.80 -29.93 -15.96
CA ILE A 714 -29.14 -30.47 -15.71
C ILE A 714 -29.57 -31.44 -16.80
N ASP A 715 -29.31 -31.11 -18.08
CA ASP A 715 -29.62 -32.00 -19.20
C ASP A 715 -28.89 -33.35 -19.09
N GLN A 716 -27.59 -33.33 -18.77
CA GLN A 716 -26.81 -34.55 -18.54
C GLN A 716 -27.37 -35.37 -17.38
N ILE A 717 -27.73 -34.71 -16.27
CA ILE A 717 -28.32 -35.40 -15.12
C ILE A 717 -29.67 -35.99 -15.48
N THR A 718 -30.55 -35.27 -16.19
CA THR A 718 -31.86 -35.79 -16.60
C THR A 718 -31.72 -37.02 -17.48
N THR A 719 -30.81 -37.02 -18.46
CA THR A 719 -30.56 -38.19 -19.32
C THR A 719 -30.01 -39.36 -18.52
N GLU A 720 -28.98 -39.15 -17.72
CA GLU A 720 -28.39 -40.25 -16.96
C GLU A 720 -29.32 -40.77 -15.86
N LEU A 721 -30.21 -39.91 -15.33
CA LEU A 721 -31.22 -40.31 -14.36
C LEU A 721 -32.25 -41.25 -15.00
N GLN A 722 -32.64 -41.01 -16.25
CA GLN A 722 -33.51 -41.93 -16.98
C GLN A 722 -32.89 -43.32 -17.14
N ASP A 723 -31.57 -43.41 -17.32
CA ASP A 723 -30.85 -44.70 -17.39
C ASP A 723 -30.72 -45.39 -16.02
N PHE A 724 -30.79 -44.62 -14.92
CA PHE A 724 -30.66 -45.13 -13.55
C PHE A 724 -31.98 -45.67 -12.98
N LEU A 725 -33.12 -45.11 -13.41
CA LEU A 725 -34.48 -45.51 -13.03
C LEU A 725 -34.92 -46.77 -13.78
#